data_AF-A0A8B7E625-F1
#
_entry.id   AF-A0A8B7E625-F1
#
_cell.length_a   1.000
_cell.length_b   1.000
_cell.length_c   1.000
_cell.angle_alpha   90.00
_cell.angle_beta   90.00
_cell.angle_gamma   90.00
#
_symmetry.space_group_name_H-M   'P 1'
#
loop_
_entity.id
_entity.type
_entity.pdbx_description
1 polymer ?
#
loop_
_entity_poly.entity_id
_entity_poly.type
_entity_poly.pdbx_seq_one_letter_code
_entity_poly.pdbx_strand_id
1 'polypeptide(L)'
;YSICQQYTITAYVFDNDGNITSPLFTNSTNVRVFCNLSLLSVITTPPLSLNGYIQLSLNKSITLDIFQETGSNMLYSIDWGDVANCCVPNVSFYYGTIYNPMTIIKSAGRDLTAFVENVGSFCNNISLTFEWNLTSLDLKLIVAKKEGVLYHQKVTYSILKNSLDFGTYILSLQCNYGGISAVYTAYLNVIFSPLYIDIDKGLFVSVAYKKKIGMESFYQNFKVSAMSSYDPDDPTVGTQNIVFRWSCKVASIFSDAQVAMENVALLNLTFPNDTCFNESWTDISSTFSAIDFSTQQFLENISYRFKVCGTKYAGKDVYSNISYKTSCFVQEVLISESLPTVAIKCISNCDTLLNFKERLIYTFNCEDCGSRTLVAHWTIEDETGNFPPELSVQNATSTGFLKPSLVINRDILLELKQYTFTLVFGYANSVNRAKLKFKKSTCSKPFSGYCIINPDKGFALETKFLLYCNGWRDTYGLLSYAFYYDNGQSQQIKLSSVTSVDYPFLNAGTTDQPSLINFLLGPGDKNNDYKIRILIKVIGKYKAYAEYNLNIKVYPNNKPMNLKGLLTDISLNDTQSIANLVQAVSNNIIKNSEYQYNITLSFSNELFGVVDEDTLKQIKQEELLGLQELRIQLIDLISNTLLIDLNSFKLLSDALVVTTQNPLEIVPHAQNKAASIVDKLARLLTKKNLKVFGADIFETMSKSFVNLISNLLQPGFPTPPLDHGQQAEQVVSLLMKSMENYFTAVQSYKVPGENRTEGETKQFDFLLKKDVFIDVNSSFIGTPNGGFSFPDSKYLLNESLQNSQISIHNIRIKDVVYTWDTNRSQNIHTEMQSLFFSDSSGRPIKVNNSSQPINVTIKNKPDKINGENISLSMPNDVYQVSLSIVSSCKMLLKFYFKNDENNLTNLIVYIQYGKVATKLDYDIMLNISVKQGVVLTKNNNFTNTAISHFNNKINIGSGSVLQRNQDVLLLSDGAIILWNFSNSTYSLLNKGKLYFMFMYSGPMPAKKLVQNPYNFDESEYSGKFDYEMKSFCVECNYWNEDANRWMSDGCQLDVYHTNFLMTKCICNHLTSFGGFFVVPNPLPTLSISKLKRGYVLLVTVVIVISLWLLGLLITRRMDRQDISKTGVCPLSDNRAEDTYLYQIIVNTGTRRNAGTKSNIFFTVA
;
A
#
# COMPACT_ATOMS: atom_id res chain seq x y z
N TYR A 1 50.70 1.34 -2.73
CA TYR A 1 51.90 2.14 -3.08
C TYR A 1 53.13 1.47 -2.51
N SER A 2 54.00 0.91 -3.35
CA SER A 2 55.47 1.01 -3.26
C SER A 2 56.08 0.53 -4.60
N ILE A 3 57.25 1.05 -4.92
CA ILE A 3 58.01 0.86 -6.17
C ILE A 3 59.11 -0.18 -5.88
N CYS A 4 59.30 -1.20 -6.73
CA CYS A 4 60.59 -1.65 -7.30
C CYS A 4 60.57 -3.10 -7.85
N GLN A 5 60.86 -3.18 -9.15
CA GLN A 5 61.78 -4.07 -9.88
C GLN A 5 61.56 -5.60 -9.99
N GLN A 6 61.21 -5.97 -11.23
CA GLN A 6 61.64 -7.06 -12.14
C GLN A 6 62.22 -8.38 -11.59
N TYR A 7 61.50 -9.48 -11.88
CA TYR A 7 61.99 -10.86 -11.85
C TYR A 7 61.58 -11.62 -13.12
N THR A 8 62.35 -12.65 -13.49
CA THR A 8 62.09 -13.52 -14.65
C THR A 8 62.16 -14.99 -14.22
N ILE A 9 61.19 -15.82 -14.60
CA ILE A 9 61.22 -17.28 -14.41
C ILE A 9 60.97 -17.95 -15.76
N THR A 10 61.79 -18.98 -16.07
CA THR A 10 61.74 -19.77 -17.30
C THR A 10 61.54 -21.24 -16.94
N ALA A 11 60.67 -21.96 -17.67
CA ALA A 11 60.48 -23.40 -17.53
C ALA A 11 60.72 -24.12 -18.86
N TYR A 12 61.28 -25.33 -18.81
CA TYR A 12 61.57 -26.19 -19.96
C TYR A 12 60.81 -27.51 -19.83
N VAL A 13 60.41 -28.10 -20.95
CA VAL A 13 59.92 -29.49 -21.00
C VAL A 13 60.71 -30.24 -22.07
N PHE A 14 61.13 -31.45 -21.72
CA PHE A 14 61.92 -32.37 -22.52
C PHE A 14 61.05 -33.59 -22.87
N ASP A 15 61.31 -34.25 -23.99
CA ASP A 15 60.82 -35.62 -24.21
C ASP A 15 61.71 -36.67 -23.52
N ASN A 16 61.34 -37.95 -23.60
CA ASN A 16 62.03 -39.05 -22.92
C ASN A 16 63.48 -39.29 -23.37
N ASP A 17 63.94 -38.66 -24.46
CA ASP A 17 65.32 -38.73 -24.95
C ASP A 17 66.07 -37.38 -24.84
N GLY A 18 65.52 -36.42 -24.08
CA GLY A 18 66.22 -35.19 -23.69
C GLY A 18 66.23 -34.08 -24.75
N ASN A 19 65.41 -34.17 -25.80
CA ASN A 19 65.30 -33.13 -26.81
C ASN A 19 64.12 -32.18 -26.55
N ILE A 20 64.34 -30.90 -26.84
CA ILE A 20 63.44 -29.77 -26.50
C ILE A 20 62.52 -29.47 -27.69
N THR A 21 61.21 -29.51 -27.48
CA THR A 21 60.19 -29.15 -28.49
C THR A 21 59.18 -28.15 -27.93
N SER A 22 58.94 -27.03 -28.62
CA SER A 22 58.06 -25.92 -28.21
C SER A 22 56.82 -25.74 -29.10
N PRO A 23 55.62 -25.43 -28.55
CA PRO A 23 54.63 -24.64 -29.30
C PRO A 23 54.00 -23.46 -28.51
N LEU A 24 53.42 -22.52 -29.27
CA LEU A 24 52.97 -21.17 -28.88
C LEU A 24 51.47 -20.99 -29.25
N PHE A 25 50.66 -20.33 -28.40
CA PHE A 25 49.24 -20.01 -28.65
C PHE A 25 49.07 -18.65 -29.37
N THR A 26 48.10 -18.53 -30.29
CA THR A 26 47.65 -17.26 -30.91
C THR A 26 46.15 -17.01 -30.74
N ASN A 27 45.82 -15.76 -30.37
CA ASN A 27 44.52 -15.08 -30.44
C ASN A 27 43.27 -15.79 -29.88
N SER A 28 42.95 -15.51 -28.62
CA SER A 28 41.59 -15.19 -28.23
C SER A 28 41.60 -14.03 -27.23
N THR A 29 40.76 -13.04 -27.51
CA THR A 29 40.59 -11.83 -26.72
C THR A 29 39.89 -12.13 -25.40
N ASN A 30 40.48 -11.61 -24.31
CA ASN A 30 39.99 -11.57 -22.93
C ASN A 30 40.34 -12.74 -22.02
N VAL A 31 41.55 -12.68 -21.49
CA VAL A 31 41.79 -12.97 -20.07
C VAL A 31 42.28 -11.67 -19.43
N ARG A 32 41.48 -11.09 -18.52
CA ARG A 32 41.89 -9.95 -17.69
C ARG A 32 42.20 -10.45 -16.29
N VAL A 33 43.46 -10.33 -15.89
CA VAL A 33 43.91 -10.39 -14.50
C VAL A 33 44.26 -8.97 -14.08
N PHE A 34 43.68 -8.47 -12.98
CA PHE A 34 43.93 -7.11 -12.52
C PHE A 34 45.20 -7.04 -11.64
N CYS A 35 46.29 -6.61 -12.27
CA CYS A 35 47.19 -5.55 -11.82
C CYS A 35 47.90 -4.98 -13.06
N ASN A 36 48.25 -3.68 -13.09
CA ASN A 36 48.71 -2.97 -14.29
C ASN A 36 50.06 -3.54 -14.80
N LEU A 37 50.02 -4.40 -15.83
CA LEU A 37 51.19 -4.92 -16.54
C LEU A 37 51.58 -3.95 -17.67
N SER A 38 52.82 -3.48 -17.67
CA SER A 38 53.41 -2.70 -18.78
C SER A 38 53.71 -3.58 -20.01
N LEU A 39 53.79 -2.94 -21.18
CA LEU A 39 53.93 -3.56 -22.51
C LEU A 39 55.05 -4.61 -22.62
N LEU A 40 54.70 -5.77 -23.20
CA LEU A 40 55.61 -6.85 -23.60
C LEU A 40 56.46 -6.43 -24.81
N SER A 41 57.77 -6.64 -24.73
CA SER A 41 58.64 -6.73 -25.90
C SER A 41 59.46 -8.02 -25.82
N VAL A 42 59.40 -8.82 -26.88
CA VAL A 42 60.03 -10.13 -27.00
C VAL A 42 61.27 -9.97 -27.87
N ILE A 43 62.44 -10.40 -27.38
CA ILE A 43 63.65 -10.53 -28.18
C ILE A 43 64.24 -11.92 -27.93
N THR A 44 64.47 -12.66 -29.00
CA THR A 44 65.00 -14.02 -29.01
C THR A 44 66.48 -14.03 -29.40
N THR A 45 67.28 -14.92 -28.79
CA THR A 45 68.56 -15.38 -29.34
C THR A 45 68.84 -16.83 -28.93
N PRO A 46 69.25 -17.73 -29.86
CA PRO A 46 69.45 -17.44 -31.27
C PRO A 46 68.14 -17.50 -32.06
N PRO A 47 68.07 -16.76 -33.18
CA PRO A 47 66.92 -16.74 -34.07
C PRO A 47 66.91 -18.03 -34.88
N LEU A 48 65.76 -18.71 -35.01
CA LEU A 48 65.42 -19.54 -36.17
C LEU A 48 63.94 -19.93 -36.17
N SER A 49 63.38 -19.90 -37.38
CA SER A 49 61.96 -19.91 -37.74
C SER A 49 61.42 -21.31 -38.02
N LEU A 50 60.14 -21.56 -37.68
CA LEU A 50 59.07 -22.02 -38.61
C LEU A 50 57.84 -22.61 -37.85
N ASN A 51 56.71 -21.91 -37.97
CA ASN A 51 55.32 -22.39 -38.09
C ASN A 51 54.67 -23.33 -37.03
N GLY A 52 54.64 -22.93 -35.74
CA GLY A 52 53.38 -22.44 -35.14
C GLY A 52 52.28 -23.33 -34.50
N TYR A 53 52.38 -24.67 -34.32
CA TYR A 53 51.40 -25.45 -33.49
C TYR A 53 52.04 -26.72 -32.87
N ILE A 54 51.60 -27.20 -31.67
CA ILE A 54 51.65 -28.61 -31.15
C ILE A 54 50.85 -28.80 -29.83
N GLN A 55 50.44 -30.06 -29.60
CA GLN A 55 49.48 -30.68 -28.68
C GLN A 55 50.15 -31.45 -27.50
N LEU A 56 49.53 -31.52 -26.30
CA LEU A 56 50.04 -32.22 -25.09
C LEU A 56 49.22 -33.50 -24.76
N SER A 57 49.86 -34.54 -24.21
CA SER A 57 49.21 -35.82 -23.80
C SER A 57 48.88 -35.88 -22.30
N LEU A 58 47.75 -36.53 -21.99
CA LEU A 58 47.15 -36.65 -20.66
C LEU A 58 48.05 -37.43 -19.67
N ASN A 59 48.23 -36.86 -18.47
CA ASN A 59 48.89 -37.35 -17.25
C ASN A 59 50.32 -36.87 -16.95
N LYS A 60 50.44 -35.66 -16.38
CA LYS A 60 51.33 -35.29 -15.24
C LYS A 60 51.14 -33.82 -14.83
N SER A 61 51.37 -33.51 -13.55
CA SER A 61 51.33 -32.16 -12.95
C SER A 61 52.61 -31.36 -13.20
N ILE A 62 52.52 -30.03 -13.19
CA ILE A 62 53.65 -29.09 -13.24
C ILE A 62 53.72 -28.33 -11.91
N THR A 63 54.91 -28.27 -11.31
CA THR A 63 55.19 -27.49 -10.09
C THR A 63 56.02 -26.27 -10.45
N LEU A 64 55.62 -25.09 -9.96
CA LEU A 64 56.33 -23.82 -10.15
C LEU A 64 56.76 -23.27 -8.78
N ASP A 65 58.06 -23.23 -8.53
CA ASP A 65 58.63 -22.59 -7.35
C ASP A 65 58.98 -21.13 -7.66
N ILE A 66 58.44 -20.21 -6.87
CA ILE A 66 58.71 -18.78 -6.97
C ILE A 66 59.42 -18.34 -5.70
N PHE A 67 60.70 -17.96 -5.82
CA PHE A 67 61.50 -17.51 -4.69
C PHE A 67 61.34 -16.00 -4.46
N GLN A 68 61.18 -15.60 -3.20
CA GLN A 68 61.24 -14.21 -2.74
C GLN A 68 62.27 -14.07 -1.62
N GLU A 69 63.07 -13.01 -1.63
CA GLU A 69 64.17 -12.86 -0.66
C GLU A 69 63.73 -12.52 0.78
N THR A 70 62.48 -12.06 1.01
CA THR A 70 61.91 -11.95 2.37
C THR A 70 60.39 -12.18 2.36
N GLY A 71 59.93 -13.26 3.01
CA GLY A 71 58.52 -13.65 3.10
C GLY A 71 58.33 -15.16 2.98
N SER A 72 57.15 -15.67 3.37
CA SER A 72 56.83 -17.10 3.39
C SER A 72 56.81 -17.72 1.99
N ASN A 73 57.42 -18.91 1.84
CA ASN A 73 57.33 -19.72 0.62
C ASN A 73 55.86 -20.04 0.30
N MET A 74 55.39 -19.77 -0.91
CA MET A 74 54.08 -20.25 -1.40
C MET A 74 54.26 -21.21 -2.56
N LEU A 75 53.72 -22.41 -2.39
CA LEU A 75 53.77 -23.51 -3.34
C LEU A 75 52.47 -23.51 -4.15
N TYR A 76 52.55 -23.38 -5.48
CA TYR A 76 51.39 -23.50 -6.36
C TYR A 76 51.41 -24.86 -7.06
N SER A 77 50.38 -25.67 -6.83
CA SER A 77 50.10 -26.89 -7.59
C SER A 77 48.95 -26.62 -8.54
N ILE A 78 49.15 -26.83 -9.84
CA ILE A 78 48.10 -26.70 -10.84
C ILE A 78 47.71 -28.12 -11.28
N ASP A 79 46.51 -28.54 -10.88
CA ASP A 79 45.88 -29.80 -11.28
C ASP A 79 44.94 -29.56 -12.47
N TRP A 80 45.13 -30.31 -13.56
CA TRP A 80 44.42 -30.13 -14.83
C TRP A 80 43.22 -31.07 -15.02
N GLY A 81 42.75 -31.73 -13.96
CA GLY A 81 41.36 -32.17 -13.90
C GLY A 81 41.02 -33.49 -14.59
N ASP A 82 41.93 -34.47 -14.61
CA ASP A 82 41.63 -35.82 -15.10
C ASP A 82 41.47 -36.85 -13.97
N VAL A 83 40.61 -36.53 -13.00
CA VAL A 83 39.92 -37.53 -12.17
C VAL A 83 38.49 -37.05 -11.95
N ALA A 84 37.54 -37.96 -12.16
CA ALA A 84 36.09 -37.75 -12.02
C ALA A 84 35.70 -36.82 -10.85
N ASN A 85 35.28 -35.60 -11.20
CA ASN A 85 34.49 -34.60 -10.46
C ASN A 85 34.34 -34.77 -8.94
N CYS A 86 35.39 -34.46 -8.17
CA CYS A 86 35.23 -34.10 -6.77
C CYS A 86 36.20 -32.99 -6.35
N CYS A 87 35.68 -31.88 -5.86
CA CYS A 87 36.46 -30.83 -5.21
C CYS A 87 36.18 -30.83 -3.70
N VAL A 88 37.16 -30.41 -2.89
CA VAL A 88 36.91 -30.12 -1.46
C VAL A 88 35.82 -29.04 -1.38
N PRO A 89 34.76 -29.22 -0.57
CA PRO A 89 33.75 -28.19 -0.38
C PRO A 89 34.39 -26.88 0.08
N ASN A 90 34.21 -25.82 -0.69
CA ASN A 90 34.60 -24.50 -0.25
C ASN A 90 33.56 -24.01 0.77
N VAL A 91 34.01 -23.60 1.96
CA VAL A 91 33.11 -23.14 3.02
C VAL A 91 33.27 -21.63 3.16
N SER A 92 32.24 -20.88 2.77
CA SER A 92 32.20 -19.45 3.03
C SER A 92 31.69 -19.23 4.46
N PHE A 93 32.58 -18.71 5.32
CA PHE A 93 32.29 -18.37 6.71
C PHE A 93 32.97 -17.04 7.06
N TYR A 94 32.19 -15.97 7.04
CA TYR A 94 32.69 -14.60 7.21
C TYR A 94 31.95 -13.92 8.35
N TYR A 95 32.49 -14.00 9.56
CA TYR A 95 31.93 -13.38 10.75
C TYR A 95 33.08 -12.80 11.59
N GLY A 96 32.81 -11.69 12.29
CA GLY A 96 33.66 -10.97 13.26
C GLY A 96 35.15 -11.32 13.31
N THR A 97 36.03 -10.34 13.11
CA THR A 97 37.49 -10.55 13.24
C THR A 97 37.98 -10.21 14.65
N ILE A 98 39.22 -10.58 14.99
CA ILE A 98 39.81 -10.22 16.30
C ILE A 98 39.85 -8.70 16.54
N TYR A 99 40.04 -7.91 15.47
CA TYR A 99 40.08 -6.45 15.52
C TYR A 99 38.69 -5.81 15.47
N ASN A 100 37.68 -6.55 15.02
CA ASN A 100 36.29 -6.09 14.93
C ASN A 100 35.35 -7.27 15.18
N PRO A 101 35.17 -7.68 16.46
CA PRO A 101 34.35 -8.83 16.80
C PRO A 101 32.86 -8.55 16.55
N MET A 102 32.16 -9.57 16.08
CA MET A 102 30.74 -9.56 15.79
C MET A 102 29.94 -9.36 17.06
N THR A 103 29.17 -8.29 17.13
CA THR A 103 28.36 -8.00 18.32
C THR A 103 27.09 -8.85 18.34
N ILE A 104 26.80 -9.46 19.49
CA ILE A 104 25.60 -10.25 19.72
C ILE A 104 24.82 -9.63 20.87
N ILE A 105 23.61 -9.17 20.58
CA ILE A 105 22.70 -8.70 21.63
C ILE A 105 22.15 -9.93 22.34
N LYS A 106 22.49 -10.09 23.62
CA LYS A 106 22.14 -11.28 24.42
C LYS A 106 20.65 -11.63 24.37
N SER A 107 19.78 -10.63 24.40
CA SER A 107 18.31 -10.78 24.39
C SER A 107 17.73 -11.18 23.03
N ALA A 108 18.46 -10.93 21.94
CA ALA A 108 18.01 -11.22 20.58
C ALA A 108 18.40 -12.64 20.14
N GLY A 109 19.53 -13.16 20.65
CA GLY A 109 20.17 -14.35 20.10
C GLY A 109 20.67 -14.10 18.68
N ARG A 110 21.29 -15.10 18.05
CA ARG A 110 21.77 -14.96 16.67
C ARG A 110 22.04 -16.32 16.02
N ASP A 111 21.66 -16.47 14.76
CA ASP A 111 22.07 -17.61 13.94
C ASP A 111 23.32 -17.23 13.13
N LEU A 112 24.37 -18.05 13.24
CA LEU A 112 25.59 -17.96 12.42
C LEU A 112 25.61 -19.12 11.45
N THR A 113 25.75 -18.83 10.16
CA THR A 113 25.58 -19.81 9.11
C THR A 113 26.82 -19.83 8.23
N ALA A 114 27.50 -20.97 8.19
CA ALA A 114 28.48 -21.25 7.15
C ALA A 114 27.76 -21.82 5.93
N PHE A 115 28.19 -21.40 4.74
CA PHE A 115 27.65 -21.96 3.49
C PHE A 115 28.70 -22.82 2.84
N VAL A 116 28.28 -23.98 2.37
CA VAL A 116 29.11 -25.02 1.76
C VAL A 116 28.83 -25.00 0.27
N GLU A 117 29.79 -24.52 -0.51
CA GLU A 117 29.69 -24.42 -1.96
C GLU A 117 29.90 -25.80 -2.61
N ASN A 118 29.36 -25.99 -3.81
CA ASN A 118 29.58 -27.18 -4.65
C ASN A 118 29.12 -28.53 -4.06
N VAL A 119 27.98 -28.54 -3.36
CA VAL A 119 27.37 -29.76 -2.78
C VAL A 119 27.04 -30.84 -3.83
N GLY A 120 26.79 -30.46 -5.07
CA GLY A 120 26.49 -31.39 -6.17
C GLY A 120 27.72 -32.12 -6.77
N SER A 121 28.94 -31.75 -6.36
CA SER A 121 30.20 -32.36 -6.82
C SER A 121 30.96 -33.03 -5.67
N PHE A 122 30.24 -33.60 -4.70
CA PHE A 122 30.85 -34.38 -3.62
C PHE A 122 31.25 -35.76 -4.13
N CYS A 123 32.42 -36.23 -3.71
CA CYS A 123 32.78 -37.63 -3.85
C CYS A 123 31.84 -38.51 -3.04
N ASN A 124 31.11 -39.38 -3.74
CA ASN A 124 30.09 -40.28 -3.18
C ASN A 124 30.61 -41.28 -2.12
N ASN A 125 31.91 -41.30 -1.80
CA ASN A 125 32.54 -42.22 -0.84
C ASN A 125 33.37 -41.52 0.27
N ILE A 126 33.27 -40.20 0.45
CA ILE A 126 34.05 -39.46 1.45
C ILE A 126 33.11 -38.83 2.48
N SER A 127 33.37 -39.06 3.78
CA SER A 127 32.60 -38.45 4.86
C SER A 127 32.89 -36.94 4.95
N LEU A 128 31.82 -36.14 4.94
CA LEU A 128 31.83 -34.72 5.21
C LEU A 128 31.16 -34.47 6.55
N THR A 129 31.89 -33.98 7.54
CA THR A 129 31.35 -33.64 8.87
C THR A 129 31.69 -32.22 9.26
N PHE A 130 30.78 -31.59 10.00
CA PHE A 130 30.95 -30.24 10.52
C PHE A 130 30.83 -30.26 12.03
N GLU A 131 31.67 -29.48 12.70
CA GLU A 131 31.66 -29.38 14.15
C GLU A 131 31.85 -27.93 14.57
N TRP A 132 30.93 -27.44 15.39
CA TRP A 132 31.00 -26.11 15.99
C TRP A 132 31.62 -26.18 17.37
N ASN A 133 32.64 -25.36 17.60
CA ASN A 133 33.23 -25.13 18.91
C ASN A 133 33.07 -23.66 19.26
N LEU A 134 32.39 -23.38 20.36
CA LEU A 134 32.32 -22.05 20.96
C LEU A 134 33.24 -22.03 22.19
N THR A 135 34.21 -21.14 22.20
CA THR A 135 35.16 -20.95 23.30
C THR A 135 35.09 -19.53 23.83
N SER A 136 35.27 -19.33 25.13
CA SER A 136 35.50 -17.98 25.66
C SER A 136 36.93 -17.56 25.31
N LEU A 137 37.10 -16.39 24.68
CA LEU A 137 38.43 -15.86 24.34
C LEU A 137 39.28 -15.62 25.60
N ASP A 138 38.59 -15.10 26.61
CA ASP A 138 39.11 -14.59 27.88
C ASP A 138 39.51 -15.69 28.87
N LEU A 139 38.81 -16.84 28.87
CA LEU A 139 39.11 -17.99 29.73
C LEU A 139 39.67 -19.21 28.99
N LYS A 140 39.67 -19.20 27.65
CA LYS A 140 39.99 -20.35 26.78
C LYS A 140 39.22 -21.63 27.09
N LEU A 141 38.06 -21.53 27.76
CA LEU A 141 37.18 -22.66 28.07
C LEU A 141 36.24 -22.93 26.90
N ILE A 142 36.04 -24.20 26.55
CA ILE A 142 35.01 -24.63 25.60
C ILE A 142 33.65 -24.48 26.30
N VAL A 143 32.83 -23.55 25.79
CA VAL A 143 31.52 -23.20 26.33
C VAL A 143 30.44 -24.11 25.75
N ALA A 144 30.56 -24.44 24.47
CA ALA A 144 29.64 -25.35 23.80
C ALA A 144 30.33 -26.03 22.62
N LYS A 145 30.00 -27.31 22.43
CA LYS A 145 30.43 -28.12 21.30
C LYS A 145 29.20 -28.76 20.67
N LYS A 146 28.98 -28.56 19.37
CA LYS A 146 27.77 -29.02 18.69
C LYS A 146 28.10 -29.56 17.29
N GLU A 147 27.54 -30.71 16.95
CA GLU A 147 27.61 -31.24 15.60
C GLU A 147 26.88 -30.31 14.63
N GLY A 148 27.54 -29.95 13.53
CA GLY A 148 26.99 -29.14 12.47
C GLY A 148 26.24 -30.02 11.48
N VAL A 149 24.93 -29.82 11.37
CA VAL A 149 24.11 -30.52 10.37
C VAL A 149 24.13 -29.71 9.09
N LEU A 150 24.62 -30.31 8.00
CA LEU A 150 24.51 -29.73 6.66
C LEU A 150 23.09 -29.90 6.16
N TYR A 151 22.37 -28.79 5.97
CA TYR A 151 21.03 -28.76 5.41
C TYR A 151 20.94 -27.67 4.35
N HIS A 152 20.59 -28.05 3.12
CA HIS A 152 20.53 -27.12 1.96
C HIS A 152 21.74 -26.20 1.84
N GLN A 153 22.95 -26.79 1.84
CA GLN A 153 24.23 -26.09 1.72
C GLN A 153 24.56 -25.15 2.89
N LYS A 154 23.75 -25.15 3.96
CA LYS A 154 23.95 -24.33 5.16
C LYS A 154 24.31 -25.22 6.33
N VAL A 155 25.28 -24.77 7.12
CA VAL A 155 25.59 -25.31 8.44
C VAL A 155 25.37 -24.15 9.41
N THR A 156 24.36 -24.26 10.27
CA THR A 156 23.95 -23.16 11.15
C THR A 156 24.25 -23.47 12.62
N TYR A 157 24.85 -22.51 13.30
CA TYR A 157 25.00 -22.46 14.74
C TYR A 157 24.08 -21.38 15.32
N SER A 158 23.07 -21.82 16.07
CA SER A 158 22.11 -20.93 16.72
C SER A 158 22.53 -20.60 18.14
N ILE A 159 22.83 -19.33 18.39
CA ILE A 159 22.98 -18.77 19.73
C ILE A 159 21.58 -18.37 20.22
N LEU A 160 21.06 -19.16 21.15
CA LEU A 160 19.75 -18.92 21.74
C LEU A 160 19.75 -17.62 22.56
N LYS A 161 18.59 -16.97 22.63
CA LYS A 161 18.38 -15.80 23.49
C LYS A 161 18.79 -16.13 24.92
N ASN A 162 19.56 -15.23 25.53
CA ASN A 162 20.05 -15.35 26.90
C ASN A 162 20.92 -16.59 27.20
N SER A 163 21.44 -17.29 26.18
CA SER A 163 22.24 -18.51 26.37
C SER A 163 23.72 -18.27 26.68
N LEU A 164 24.25 -17.10 26.30
CA LEU A 164 25.63 -16.71 26.57
C LEU A 164 25.67 -15.58 27.58
N ASP A 165 26.72 -15.57 28.41
CA ASP A 165 27.06 -14.46 29.26
C ASP A 165 27.74 -13.34 28.47
N PHE A 166 27.87 -12.15 29.09
CA PHE A 166 28.50 -11.05 28.39
C PHE A 166 30.02 -11.26 28.36
N GLY A 167 30.64 -10.91 27.24
CA GLY A 167 32.08 -11.06 27.04
C GLY A 167 32.44 -11.49 25.63
N THR A 168 33.72 -11.79 25.44
CA THR A 168 34.26 -12.15 24.13
C THR A 168 34.38 -13.66 23.96
N TYR A 169 33.93 -14.14 22.81
CA TYR A 169 33.91 -15.56 22.46
C TYR A 169 34.56 -15.78 21.09
N ILE A 170 35.12 -16.95 20.88
CA ILE A 170 35.57 -17.45 19.59
C ILE A 170 34.65 -18.60 19.19
N LEU A 171 33.94 -18.44 18.08
CA LEU A 171 33.21 -19.52 17.43
C LEU A 171 34.06 -20.05 16.27
N SER A 172 34.42 -21.33 16.32
CA SER A 172 35.11 -22.02 15.23
C SER A 172 34.24 -23.11 14.63
N LEU A 173 34.16 -23.15 13.30
CA LEU A 173 33.64 -24.25 12.52
C LEU A 173 34.78 -25.11 12.01
N GLN A 174 34.83 -26.36 12.45
CA GLN A 174 35.71 -27.37 11.89
C GLN A 174 34.96 -28.15 10.81
N CYS A 175 35.47 -28.14 9.59
CA CYS A 175 34.99 -28.90 8.45
C CYS A 175 35.98 -30.03 8.17
N ASN A 176 35.53 -31.28 8.26
CA ASN A 176 36.33 -32.46 7.95
C ASN A 176 35.79 -33.09 6.67
N TYR A 177 36.63 -33.19 5.65
CA TYR A 177 36.30 -33.86 4.39
C TYR A 177 37.33 -34.94 4.11
N GLY A 178 36.97 -36.20 4.37
CA GLY A 178 37.90 -37.32 4.30
C GLY A 178 39.03 -37.18 5.31
N GLY A 179 40.26 -36.92 4.83
CA GLY A 179 41.46 -36.70 5.66
C GLY A 179 41.87 -35.23 5.84
N ILE A 180 41.17 -34.28 5.19
CA ILE A 180 41.50 -32.85 5.25
C ILE A 180 40.58 -32.17 6.28
N SER A 181 41.18 -31.41 7.19
CA SER A 181 40.46 -30.60 8.19
C SER A 181 40.73 -29.13 7.97
N ALA A 182 39.67 -28.33 7.82
CA ALA A 182 39.73 -26.88 7.72
C ALA A 182 38.98 -26.25 8.89
N VAL A 183 39.57 -25.23 9.52
CA VAL A 183 38.97 -24.51 10.65
C VAL A 183 38.70 -23.07 10.27
N TYR A 184 37.45 -22.66 10.39
CA TYR A 184 37.00 -21.30 10.13
C TYR A 184 36.62 -20.64 11.45
N THR A 185 37.07 -19.41 11.71
CA THR A 185 36.97 -18.80 13.04
C THR A 185 36.31 -17.44 12.98
N ALA A 186 35.43 -17.17 13.94
CA ALA A 186 34.72 -15.92 14.15
C ALA A 186 34.86 -15.45 15.60
N TYR A 187 35.08 -14.16 15.79
CA TYR A 187 35.16 -13.51 17.09
C TYR A 187 33.84 -12.83 17.38
N LEU A 188 33.23 -13.15 18.51
CA LEU A 188 31.92 -12.67 18.93
C LEU A 188 32.09 -11.83 20.20
N ASN A 189 31.34 -10.74 20.31
CA ASN A 189 31.25 -9.91 21.51
C ASN A 189 29.79 -9.85 21.96
N VAL A 190 29.46 -10.54 23.05
CA VAL A 190 28.09 -10.58 23.58
C VAL A 190 27.89 -9.36 24.48
N ILE A 191 26.96 -8.48 24.10
CA ILE A 191 26.64 -7.26 24.83
C ILE A 191 25.14 -7.18 25.17
N PHE A 192 24.80 -6.27 26.06
CA PHE A 192 23.43 -5.87 26.34
C PHE A 192 23.02 -4.65 25.52
N SER A 193 21.72 -4.51 25.25
CA SER A 193 21.21 -3.24 24.73
C SER A 193 21.34 -2.15 25.81
N PRO A 194 21.75 -0.92 25.47
CA PRO A 194 21.75 0.18 26.43
C PRO A 194 20.32 0.48 26.92
N LEU A 195 20.16 0.97 28.15
CA LEU A 195 18.84 1.38 28.64
C LEU A 195 18.29 2.53 27.80
N TYR A 196 17.00 2.46 27.47
CA TYR A 196 16.31 3.58 26.88
C TYR A 196 15.76 4.45 28.02
N ILE A 197 16.40 5.60 28.23
CA ILE A 197 16.01 6.58 29.25
C ILE A 197 15.49 7.82 28.54
N ASP A 198 14.28 8.22 28.89
CA ASP A 198 13.52 9.31 28.27
C ASP A 198 12.77 10.05 29.37
N ILE A 199 12.73 11.38 29.30
CA ILE A 199 11.92 12.20 30.20
C ILE A 199 10.66 12.64 29.43
N ASP A 200 9.51 12.41 30.04
CA ASP A 200 8.20 12.82 29.55
C ASP A 200 8.22 14.32 29.20
N LYS A 201 7.48 14.70 28.15
CA LYS A 201 7.47 16.05 27.55
C LYS A 201 8.75 16.48 26.81
N GLY A 202 9.81 15.66 26.80
CA GLY A 202 10.92 15.79 25.86
C GLY A 202 12.08 16.67 26.34
N LEU A 203 12.72 17.39 25.41
CA LEU A 203 13.99 18.09 25.66
C LEU A 203 13.80 19.38 26.48
N PHE A 204 12.66 20.04 26.30
CA PHE A 204 12.38 21.30 26.95
C PHE A 204 10.92 21.39 27.37
N VAL A 205 10.70 21.93 28.57
CA VAL A 205 9.37 22.25 29.09
C VAL A 205 9.38 23.66 29.67
N SER A 206 8.39 24.49 29.37
CA SER A 206 8.06 25.64 30.20
C SER A 206 6.93 25.28 31.15
N VAL A 207 6.99 25.79 32.38
CA VAL A 207 5.95 25.65 33.39
C VAL A 207 5.62 27.04 33.91
N ALA A 208 4.34 27.42 33.90
CA ALA A 208 3.93 28.71 34.46
C ALA A 208 4.24 28.79 35.98
N TYR A 209 4.76 29.89 36.49
CA TYR A 209 5.13 30.00 37.90
C TYR A 209 3.90 29.99 38.81
N LYS A 210 2.83 30.67 38.40
CA LYS A 210 1.51 30.62 39.04
C LYS A 210 0.42 30.40 38.00
N LYS A 211 -0.55 29.55 38.32
CA LYS A 211 -1.75 29.36 37.50
C LYS A 211 -2.87 30.23 38.05
N LYS A 212 -3.54 31.00 37.18
CA LYS A 212 -4.74 31.78 37.54
C LYS A 212 -5.99 30.93 37.34
N ILE A 213 -6.79 30.77 38.39
CA ILE A 213 -8.12 30.14 38.34
C ILE A 213 -9.10 31.17 38.92
N GLY A 214 -9.93 31.78 38.06
CA GLY A 214 -10.75 32.93 38.47
C GLY A 214 -9.89 34.17 38.79
N MET A 215 -10.10 34.78 39.95
CA MET A 215 -9.28 35.90 40.43
C MET A 215 -8.05 35.47 41.27
N GLU A 216 -7.96 34.19 41.63
CA GLU A 216 -6.91 33.68 42.52
C GLU A 216 -5.74 33.07 41.73
N SER A 217 -4.52 33.25 42.22
CA SER A 217 -3.28 32.75 41.61
C SER A 217 -2.58 31.76 42.55
N PHE A 218 -2.38 30.53 42.10
CA PHE A 218 -1.77 29.47 42.91
C PHE A 218 -0.47 28.99 42.29
N TYR A 219 0.51 28.63 43.13
CA TYR A 219 1.66 27.84 42.70
C TYR A 219 1.17 26.50 42.18
N GLN A 220 1.70 26.07 41.04
CA GLN A 220 1.35 24.78 40.48
C GLN A 220 2.41 23.73 40.77
N ASN A 221 1.96 22.47 40.80
CA ASN A 221 2.84 21.32 40.83
C ASN A 221 3.11 20.87 39.40
N PHE A 222 4.36 20.51 39.12
CA PHE A 222 4.75 19.91 37.85
C PHE A 222 5.57 18.66 38.11
N LYS A 223 5.47 17.72 37.18
CA LYS A 223 6.08 16.40 37.29
C LYS A 223 7.18 16.23 36.27
N VAL A 224 8.37 15.84 36.72
CA VAL A 224 9.44 15.36 35.85
C VAL A 224 9.44 13.84 35.95
N SER A 225 9.14 13.18 34.83
CA SER A 225 8.83 11.75 34.81
C SER A 225 9.62 11.03 33.75
N ALA A 226 10.31 9.96 34.15
CA ALA A 226 11.00 9.02 33.28
C ALA A 226 10.19 7.72 33.09
N MET A 227 8.87 7.75 33.31
CA MET A 227 7.99 6.58 33.20
C MET A 227 7.93 5.96 31.80
N SER A 228 8.29 6.72 30.77
CA SER A 228 8.41 6.24 29.39
C SER A 228 9.72 5.50 29.10
N SER A 229 10.62 5.40 30.08
CA SER A 229 11.87 4.64 30.00
C SER A 229 11.63 3.13 30.07
N TYR A 230 12.49 2.35 29.42
CA TYR A 230 12.42 0.88 29.45
C TYR A 230 13.77 0.24 29.10
N ASP A 231 13.89 -1.04 29.41
CA ASP A 231 15.01 -1.87 28.94
C ASP A 231 14.68 -2.45 27.56
N PRO A 232 15.43 -2.14 26.48
CA PRO A 232 15.16 -2.69 25.17
C PRO A 232 15.24 -4.22 25.10
N ASP A 233 15.98 -4.85 26.02
CA ASP A 233 16.09 -6.31 26.11
C ASP A 233 14.87 -6.97 26.78
N ASP A 234 14.06 -6.22 27.51
CA ASP A 234 12.80 -6.66 28.11
C ASP A 234 11.81 -5.49 28.17
N PRO A 235 11.26 -5.09 27.01
CA PRO A 235 10.49 -3.86 26.91
C PRO A 235 9.06 -4.01 27.45
N THR A 236 8.63 -5.22 27.82
CA THR A 236 7.32 -5.50 28.42
C THR A 236 7.24 -5.10 29.88
N VAL A 237 8.39 -5.06 30.56
CA VAL A 237 8.50 -4.80 31.99
C VAL A 237 8.61 -3.30 32.32
N GLY A 238 8.75 -2.44 31.30
CA GLY A 238 8.74 -0.98 31.44
C GLY A 238 9.87 -0.48 32.36
N THR A 239 9.53 0.32 33.36
CA THR A 239 10.51 0.87 34.33
C THR A 239 10.86 -0.07 35.49
N GLN A 240 10.24 -1.25 35.60
CA GLN A 240 10.51 -2.13 36.73
C GLN A 240 11.98 -2.59 36.72
N ASN A 241 12.59 -2.68 37.90
CA ASN A 241 14.01 -3.03 38.11
C ASN A 241 15.03 -2.03 37.55
N ILE A 242 14.60 -0.84 37.10
CA ILE A 242 15.50 0.29 36.80
C ILE A 242 15.55 1.18 38.04
N VAL A 243 16.76 1.39 38.57
CA VAL A 243 17.03 2.36 39.64
C VAL A 243 17.37 3.69 38.99
N PHE A 244 16.56 4.72 39.27
CA PHE A 244 16.76 6.06 38.74
C PHE A 244 17.61 6.89 39.70
N ARG A 245 18.51 7.71 39.15
CA ARG A 245 19.25 8.75 39.88
C ARG A 245 18.99 10.09 39.22
N TRP A 246 18.47 11.02 40.00
CA TRP A 246 18.12 12.35 39.53
C TRP A 246 19.14 13.36 40.01
N SER A 247 19.49 14.29 39.14
CA SER A 247 20.34 15.42 39.46
C SER A 247 19.83 16.66 38.74
N CYS A 248 20.07 17.84 39.29
CA CYS A 248 19.66 19.09 38.68
C CYS A 248 20.66 20.22 38.88
N LYS A 249 20.55 21.25 38.03
CA LYS A 249 21.34 22.48 38.11
C LYS A 249 20.66 23.65 37.41
N VAL A 250 21.16 24.86 37.59
CA VAL A 250 20.76 26.04 36.81
C VAL A 250 21.25 25.91 35.36
N ALA A 251 20.40 26.25 34.40
CA ALA A 251 20.69 26.18 32.96
C ALA A 251 20.97 27.56 32.33
N SER A 252 20.36 28.62 32.87
CA SER A 252 20.67 30.01 32.54
C SER A 252 22.02 30.44 33.11
N ILE A 253 22.48 31.64 32.75
CA ILE A 253 23.71 32.19 33.33
C ILE A 253 23.50 32.28 34.85
N PHE A 254 24.41 31.69 35.62
CA PHE A 254 24.25 31.59 37.07
C PHE A 254 24.14 32.97 37.74
N SER A 255 24.73 34.02 37.14
CA SER A 255 24.57 35.42 37.56
C SER A 255 23.11 35.88 37.56
N ASP A 256 22.30 35.46 36.59
CA ASP A 256 20.89 35.84 36.52
C ASP A 256 20.11 35.21 37.69
N ALA A 257 20.46 33.97 38.03
CA ALA A 257 19.91 33.30 39.20
C ALA A 257 20.38 33.97 40.51
N GLN A 258 21.63 34.44 40.60
CA GLN A 258 22.13 35.18 41.77
C GLN A 258 21.34 36.47 42.01
N VAL A 259 21.11 37.27 40.97
CA VAL A 259 20.30 38.50 41.06
C VAL A 259 18.86 38.17 41.50
N ALA A 260 18.26 37.11 40.96
CA ALA A 260 16.93 36.67 41.37
C ALA A 260 16.91 36.20 42.84
N MET A 261 17.95 35.50 43.31
CA MET A 261 18.08 35.07 44.70
C MET A 261 18.24 36.25 45.67
N GLU A 262 19.02 37.28 45.31
CA GLU A 262 19.18 38.50 46.12
C GLU A 262 17.83 39.22 46.32
N ASN A 263 17.03 39.33 45.26
CA ASN A 263 15.69 39.92 45.33
C ASN A 263 14.73 39.13 46.23
N VAL A 264 14.86 37.80 46.30
CA VAL A 264 14.02 36.95 47.17
C VAL A 264 14.52 36.91 48.61
N ALA A 265 15.83 36.99 48.84
CA ALA A 265 16.41 37.08 50.18
C ALA A 265 15.96 38.36 50.90
N LEU A 266 15.78 39.47 50.17
CA LEU A 266 15.19 40.72 50.67
C LEU A 266 13.74 40.57 51.15
N LEU A 267 13.05 39.47 50.78
CA LEU A 267 11.68 39.14 51.21
C LEU A 267 11.62 38.15 52.39
N ASN A 268 12.74 37.83 53.05
CA ASN A 268 12.84 36.88 54.18
C ASN A 268 12.31 35.46 53.89
N LEU A 269 12.39 34.99 52.64
CA LEU A 269 12.01 33.62 52.27
C LEU A 269 13.23 32.69 52.37
N THR A 270 13.15 31.63 53.19
CA THR A 270 14.19 30.59 53.30
C THR A 270 13.91 29.45 52.33
N PHE A 271 14.86 29.16 51.44
CA PHE A 271 14.79 27.99 50.56
C PHE A 271 15.39 26.75 51.25
N PRO A 272 14.78 25.56 51.14
CA PRO A 272 15.38 24.32 51.60
C PRO A 272 16.70 24.00 50.87
N ASN A 273 17.63 23.30 51.52
CA ASN A 273 18.94 22.91 50.98
C ASN A 273 18.87 21.91 49.80
N ASP A 274 17.71 21.33 49.48
CA ASP A 274 17.50 20.34 48.40
C ASP A 274 17.18 20.98 47.04
N THR A 275 17.70 22.18 46.78
CA THR A 275 17.27 22.99 45.64
C THR A 275 18.28 22.98 44.49
N CYS A 276 17.79 23.04 43.25
CA CYS A 276 18.58 22.99 42.02
C CYS A 276 19.41 24.27 41.75
N PHE A 277 19.64 25.11 42.77
CA PHE A 277 20.30 26.42 42.69
C PHE A 277 21.84 26.32 42.72
N ASN A 278 22.41 25.52 41.83
CA ASN A 278 23.84 25.36 41.71
C ASN A 278 24.28 25.44 40.25
N GLU A 279 25.51 25.88 40.01
CA GLU A 279 26.16 25.86 38.70
C GLU A 279 26.58 24.43 38.31
N SER A 280 26.98 23.64 39.31
CA SER A 280 27.27 22.21 39.16
C SER A 280 26.03 21.34 39.40
N TRP A 281 26.06 20.09 38.92
CA TRP A 281 24.99 19.13 39.17
C TRP A 281 24.86 18.79 40.65
N THR A 282 23.67 18.95 41.20
CA THR A 282 23.30 18.54 42.57
C THR A 282 22.42 17.30 42.49
N ASP A 283 22.69 16.28 43.29
CA ASP A 283 21.87 15.07 43.35
C ASP A 283 20.55 15.33 44.08
N ILE A 284 19.46 14.76 43.57
CA ILE A 284 18.14 14.81 44.18
C ILE A 284 17.90 13.47 44.88
N SER A 285 17.52 13.49 46.16
CA SER A 285 17.28 12.30 46.97
C SER A 285 15.98 11.58 46.58
N SER A 286 15.95 10.98 45.39
CA SER A 286 14.85 10.15 44.90
C SER A 286 15.36 9.09 43.93
N THR A 287 14.85 7.86 44.10
CA THR A 287 15.09 6.74 43.19
C THR A 287 13.87 6.38 42.35
N PHE A 288 12.77 7.12 42.49
CA PHE A 288 11.53 6.87 41.77
C PHE A 288 11.66 7.27 40.30
N SER A 289 10.86 6.64 39.45
CA SER A 289 10.80 6.94 38.02
C SER A 289 10.16 8.30 37.72
N ALA A 290 9.56 8.97 38.72
CA ALA A 290 9.08 10.32 38.58
C ALA A 290 9.17 11.09 39.89
N ILE A 291 9.30 12.40 39.78
CA ILE A 291 9.37 13.34 40.90
C ILE A 291 8.38 14.47 40.66
N ASP A 292 7.59 14.76 41.68
CA ASP A 292 6.67 15.90 41.71
C ASP A 292 7.35 17.09 42.39
N PHE A 293 7.33 18.22 41.73
CA PHE A 293 7.88 19.48 42.20
C PHE A 293 6.78 20.52 42.32
N SER A 294 6.94 21.46 43.24
CA SER A 294 6.11 22.66 43.29
C SER A 294 6.90 23.84 42.73
N THR A 295 6.26 24.65 41.89
CA THR A 295 6.86 25.86 41.30
C THR A 295 7.41 26.83 42.34
N GLN A 296 6.87 26.86 43.56
CA GLN A 296 7.39 27.66 44.69
C GLN A 296 8.83 27.30 45.11
N GLN A 297 9.34 26.13 44.70
CA GLN A 297 10.70 25.66 45.01
C GLN A 297 11.74 26.20 44.02
N PHE A 298 11.32 26.94 42.99
CA PHE A 298 12.17 27.43 41.91
C PHE A 298 12.04 28.94 41.77
N LEU A 299 13.03 29.57 41.15
CA LEU A 299 13.00 31.00 40.87
C LEU A 299 12.21 31.27 39.60
N GLU A 300 11.48 32.37 39.62
CA GLU A 300 10.71 32.86 38.50
C GLU A 300 11.62 33.32 37.35
N ASN A 301 11.25 32.97 36.11
CA ASN A 301 11.97 33.25 34.87
C ASN A 301 13.40 32.66 34.80
N ILE A 302 13.71 31.64 35.61
CA ILE A 302 14.97 30.89 35.56
C ILE A 302 14.75 29.51 34.93
N SER A 303 15.76 29.07 34.18
CA SER A 303 15.78 27.74 33.56
C SER A 303 16.67 26.78 34.35
N TYR A 304 16.23 25.53 34.47
CA TYR A 304 16.90 24.45 35.19
C TYR A 304 17.09 23.26 34.29
N ARG A 305 18.19 22.53 34.46
CA ARG A 305 18.40 21.24 33.80
C ARG A 305 18.22 20.12 34.79
N PHE A 306 17.38 19.16 34.43
CA PHE A 306 17.19 17.91 35.14
C PHE A 306 17.83 16.79 34.34
N LYS A 307 18.70 16.00 34.99
CA LYS A 307 19.33 14.82 34.43
C LYS A 307 18.87 13.61 35.21
N VAL A 308 18.32 12.64 34.50
CA VAL A 308 18.02 11.31 35.05
C VAL A 308 18.97 10.31 34.45
N CYS A 309 19.55 9.46 35.29
CA CYS A 309 20.30 8.28 34.87
C CYS A 309 19.61 7.03 35.39
N GLY A 310 19.24 6.11 34.50
CA GLY A 310 18.74 4.81 34.89
C GLY A 310 19.89 3.81 35.00
N THR A 311 19.83 2.95 36.01
CA THR A 311 20.74 1.83 36.19
C THR A 311 19.97 0.54 36.44
N LYS A 312 20.29 -0.53 35.71
CA LYS A 312 19.62 -1.84 35.85
C LYS A 312 20.66 -2.95 35.85
N TYR A 313 20.47 -3.94 36.71
CA TYR A 313 21.28 -5.16 36.70
C TYR A 313 21.15 -5.85 35.34
N ALA A 314 22.27 -6.03 34.64
CA ALA A 314 22.29 -6.65 33.33
C ALA A 314 22.52 -8.17 33.42
N GLY A 315 23.37 -8.59 34.36
CA GLY A 315 23.82 -9.97 34.50
C GLY A 315 25.25 -10.04 35.02
N LYS A 316 25.86 -11.21 34.86
CA LYS A 316 27.28 -11.45 35.14
C LYS A 316 28.09 -11.62 33.83
N ASP A 317 29.38 -11.29 33.83
CA ASP A 317 30.29 -11.66 32.73
C ASP A 317 30.67 -13.13 32.84
N VAL A 318 31.40 -13.58 31.82
CA VAL A 318 32.20 -14.80 31.85
C VAL A 318 33.06 -14.95 33.13
N TYR A 319 33.44 -13.87 33.83
CA TYR A 319 34.21 -13.90 35.08
C TYR A 319 33.33 -13.84 36.35
N SER A 320 32.01 -13.90 36.22
CA SER A 320 31.04 -13.75 37.32
C SER A 320 30.98 -12.36 37.98
N ASN A 321 31.61 -11.33 37.42
CA ASN A 321 31.45 -9.94 37.85
C ASN A 321 30.09 -9.40 37.41
N ILE A 322 29.47 -8.64 38.29
CA ILE A 322 28.17 -8.01 38.02
C ILE A 322 28.35 -6.84 37.06
N SER A 323 27.57 -6.81 35.97
CA SER A 323 27.46 -5.63 35.12
C SER A 323 26.09 -4.96 35.23
N TYR A 324 26.12 -3.65 35.05
CA TYR A 324 24.94 -2.79 35.06
C TYR A 324 24.80 -2.09 33.71
N LYS A 325 23.57 -2.00 33.22
CA LYS A 325 23.22 -1.14 32.09
C LYS A 325 22.98 0.26 32.62
N THR A 326 23.54 1.27 31.97
CA THR A 326 23.34 2.67 32.34
C THR A 326 23.04 3.52 31.12
N SER A 327 22.19 4.52 31.28
CA SER A 327 21.89 5.53 30.28
C SER A 327 21.30 6.75 30.97
N CYS A 328 21.40 7.93 30.35
CA CYS A 328 20.94 9.17 30.94
C CYS A 328 20.22 10.05 29.91
N PHE A 329 19.28 10.85 30.40
CA PHE A 329 18.57 11.87 29.63
C PHE A 329 18.61 13.20 30.37
N VAL A 330 18.66 14.31 29.62
CA VAL A 330 18.66 15.67 30.17
C VAL A 330 17.48 16.45 29.59
N GLN A 331 16.65 17.02 30.47
CA GLN A 331 15.55 17.92 30.13
C GLN A 331 15.84 19.31 30.71
N GLU A 332 15.52 20.35 29.95
CA GLU A 332 15.55 21.73 30.42
C GLU A 332 14.13 22.21 30.77
N VAL A 333 13.95 22.77 31.96
CA VAL A 333 12.67 23.25 32.48
C VAL A 333 12.77 24.74 32.77
N LEU A 334 11.99 25.55 32.07
CA LEU A 334 11.85 26.97 32.30
C LEU A 334 10.64 27.25 33.21
N ILE A 335 10.87 27.89 34.35
CA ILE A 335 9.79 28.37 35.21
C ILE A 335 9.46 29.80 34.79
N SER A 336 8.27 30.06 34.25
CA SER A 336 7.94 31.35 33.63
C SER A 336 6.71 32.01 34.23
N GLU A 337 6.74 33.32 34.45
CA GLU A 337 5.59 34.07 34.99
C GLU A 337 4.38 34.09 34.05
N SER A 338 4.64 34.33 32.76
CA SER A 338 3.62 34.82 31.81
C SER A 338 3.38 33.89 30.62
N LEU A 339 4.13 32.79 30.54
CA LEU A 339 4.07 31.85 29.43
C LEU A 339 3.28 30.59 29.80
N PRO A 340 2.59 29.99 28.81
CA PRO A 340 1.91 28.72 29.02
C PRO A 340 2.90 27.58 29.25
N THR A 341 2.38 26.47 29.72
CA THR A 341 3.03 25.18 29.78
C THR A 341 3.22 24.63 28.36
N VAL A 342 4.46 24.65 27.89
CA VAL A 342 4.86 24.22 26.54
C VAL A 342 5.87 23.09 26.66
N ALA A 343 5.81 22.14 25.74
CA ALA A 343 6.76 21.04 25.62
C ALA A 343 7.33 20.98 24.19
N ILE A 344 8.65 20.83 24.08
CA ILE A 344 9.35 20.61 22.81
C ILE A 344 9.94 19.22 22.81
N LYS A 345 9.48 18.41 21.85
CA LYS A 345 9.85 17.01 21.75
C LYS A 345 10.39 16.71 20.36
N CYS A 346 11.47 15.94 20.31
CA CYS A 346 11.93 15.37 19.05
C CYS A 346 11.09 14.13 18.69
N ILE A 347 10.64 14.05 17.43
CA ILE A 347 9.85 12.93 16.92
C ILE A 347 10.66 12.07 15.93
N SER A 348 11.49 12.69 15.09
CA SER A 348 12.34 12.01 14.10
C SER A 348 13.76 12.58 14.15
N ASN A 349 14.74 11.71 13.95
CA ASN A 349 16.18 12.03 13.98
C ASN A 349 16.65 12.56 15.35
N CYS A 350 16.31 11.83 16.41
CA CYS A 350 16.45 12.29 17.80
C CYS A 350 17.71 11.81 18.52
N ASP A 351 18.58 11.09 17.81
CA ASP A 351 19.83 10.56 18.34
C ASP A 351 20.78 11.68 18.80
N THR A 352 21.86 11.27 19.48
CA THR A 352 22.91 12.17 19.93
C THR A 352 23.58 12.90 18.77
N LEU A 353 23.83 12.19 17.67
CA LEU A 353 24.22 12.75 16.38
C LEU A 353 23.05 12.65 15.39
N LEU A 354 22.85 13.71 14.62
CA LEU A 354 21.80 13.81 13.62
C LEU A 354 22.21 13.09 12.33
N ASN A 355 21.33 12.22 11.84
CA ASN A 355 21.42 11.67 10.49
C ASN A 355 21.03 12.72 9.47
N PHE A 356 21.99 13.24 8.71
CA PHE A 356 21.70 14.24 7.67
C PHE A 356 20.96 13.65 6.46
N LYS A 357 20.85 12.32 6.33
CA LYS A 357 20.05 11.61 5.32
C LYS A 357 18.59 11.38 5.71
N GLU A 358 18.14 11.94 6.82
CA GLU A 358 16.79 11.78 7.37
C GLU A 358 16.25 13.14 7.85
N ARG A 359 14.94 13.36 7.72
CA ARG A 359 14.32 14.62 8.17
C ARG A 359 14.31 14.76 9.70
N LEU A 360 14.63 15.95 10.16
CA LEU A 360 14.63 16.33 11.58
C LEU A 360 13.29 16.95 11.95
N ILE A 361 12.64 16.43 12.99
CA ILE A 361 11.29 16.86 13.39
C ILE A 361 11.26 17.17 14.88
N TYR A 362 11.05 18.45 15.20
CA TYR A 362 10.72 18.94 16.54
C TYR A 362 9.26 19.37 16.59
N THR A 363 8.48 18.74 17.47
CA THR A 363 7.11 19.14 17.75
C THR A 363 7.07 20.12 18.90
N PHE A 364 6.20 21.13 18.77
CA PHE A 364 5.84 22.06 19.81
C PHE A 364 4.41 21.74 20.28
N ASN A 365 4.26 21.39 21.55
CA ASN A 365 2.98 21.08 22.16
C ASN A 365 2.69 22.09 23.27
N CYS A 366 1.50 22.67 23.27
CA CYS A 366 1.05 23.56 24.35
C CYS A 366 -0.15 22.95 25.07
N GLU A 367 -0.12 22.95 26.41
CA GLU A 367 -1.17 22.33 27.24
C GLU A 367 -2.27 23.33 27.65
N ASP A 368 -1.95 24.61 27.82
CA ASP A 368 -2.80 25.63 28.44
C ASP A 368 -2.76 26.98 27.73
N CYS A 369 -2.47 27.01 26.43
CA CYS A 369 -2.40 28.24 25.62
C CYS A 369 -3.73 29.00 25.48
N GLY A 370 -4.87 28.34 25.75
CA GLY A 370 -6.20 28.93 25.51
C GLY A 370 -6.35 29.42 24.07
N SER A 371 -7.17 30.46 23.87
CA SER A 371 -7.42 31.08 22.55
C SER A 371 -6.39 32.16 22.15
N ARG A 372 -5.31 32.33 22.90
CA ARG A 372 -4.32 33.39 22.65
C ARG A 372 -3.31 32.94 21.58
N THR A 373 -3.07 33.79 20.59
CA THR A 373 -2.10 33.51 19.53
C THR A 373 -0.67 33.49 20.08
N LEU A 374 0.01 32.36 19.90
CA LEU A 374 1.44 32.22 20.13
C LEU A 374 2.22 32.61 18.87
N VAL A 375 3.34 33.31 19.07
CA VAL A 375 4.34 33.59 18.04
C VAL A 375 5.61 32.85 18.42
N ALA A 376 6.22 32.19 17.45
CA ALA A 376 7.48 31.46 17.62
C ALA A 376 8.41 31.75 16.44
N HIS A 377 9.70 31.82 16.70
CA HIS A 377 10.70 31.87 15.63
C HIS A 377 11.92 30.99 15.98
N TRP A 378 12.40 30.28 14.98
CA TRP A 378 13.61 29.48 15.03
C TRP A 378 14.77 30.24 14.35
N THR A 379 15.93 30.24 14.98
CA THR A 379 17.22 30.56 14.33
C THR A 379 18.16 29.38 14.48
N ILE A 380 18.94 29.13 13.43
CA ILE A 380 19.96 28.09 13.41
C ILE A 380 21.27 28.77 13.04
N GLU A 381 22.29 28.52 13.85
CA GLU A 381 23.64 29.08 13.68
C GLU A 381 24.62 27.92 13.45
N ASP A 382 25.59 28.12 12.55
CA ASP A 382 26.74 27.23 12.40
C ASP A 382 27.79 27.46 13.50
N GLU A 383 28.95 26.81 13.37
CA GLU A 383 30.08 26.96 14.30
C GLU A 383 30.67 28.38 14.33
N THR A 384 30.45 29.18 13.27
CA THR A 384 30.89 30.58 13.18
C THR A 384 29.88 31.56 13.74
N GLY A 385 28.70 31.10 14.16
CA GLY A 385 27.61 31.92 14.66
C GLY A 385 26.74 32.54 13.56
N ASN A 386 26.92 32.14 12.30
CA ASN A 386 26.17 32.67 11.17
C ASN A 386 25.02 31.73 10.76
N PHE A 387 24.02 32.26 10.06
CA PHE A 387 22.95 31.43 9.50
C PHE A 387 23.51 30.52 8.39
N PRO A 388 23.34 29.18 8.46
CA PRO A 388 23.92 28.26 7.48
C PRO A 388 23.35 28.49 6.06
N PRO A 389 24.20 28.64 5.03
CA PRO A 389 23.73 28.92 3.66
C PRO A 389 22.84 27.80 3.09
N GLU A 390 23.10 26.54 3.46
CA GLU A 390 22.30 25.38 3.07
C GLU A 390 20.82 25.46 3.51
N LEU A 391 20.51 26.22 4.57
CA LEU A 391 19.15 26.43 5.06
C LEU A 391 18.41 27.57 4.35
N SER A 392 19.08 28.30 3.44
CA SER A 392 18.47 29.37 2.64
C SER A 392 17.74 28.86 1.40
N VAL A 393 17.85 27.56 1.08
CA VAL A 393 17.27 26.95 -0.11
C VAL A 393 15.74 26.83 0.03
N GLN A 394 15.01 27.09 -1.06
CA GLN A 394 13.57 26.86 -1.11
C GLN A 394 13.26 25.39 -0.79
N ASN A 395 12.35 25.13 0.15
CA ASN A 395 12.02 23.81 0.70
C ASN A 395 13.07 23.17 1.62
N ALA A 396 14.03 23.93 2.16
CA ALA A 396 14.89 23.44 3.24
C ALA A 396 14.09 22.98 4.48
N THR A 397 12.95 23.65 4.73
CA THR A 397 12.04 23.35 5.83
C THR A 397 10.60 23.22 5.35
N SER A 398 9.87 22.23 5.87
CA SER A 398 8.45 22.02 5.55
C SER A 398 7.49 22.86 6.42
N THR A 399 7.98 23.38 7.55
CA THR A 399 7.22 24.29 8.44
C THR A 399 7.59 25.76 8.25
N GLY A 400 8.78 26.05 7.73
CA GLY A 400 9.41 27.37 7.87
C GLY A 400 10.01 27.57 9.27
N PHE A 401 10.61 28.74 9.49
CA PHE A 401 11.22 29.12 10.77
C PHE A 401 10.29 29.94 11.68
N LEU A 402 9.14 30.39 11.18
CA LEU A 402 8.19 31.24 11.92
C LEU A 402 7.05 30.46 12.60
N LYS A 403 7.09 29.13 12.52
CA LYS A 403 6.10 28.24 13.17
C LYS A 403 6.71 27.61 14.43
N PRO A 404 5.90 27.26 15.45
CA PRO A 404 6.42 26.69 16.69
C PRO A 404 7.12 25.34 16.51
N SER A 405 6.58 24.46 15.68
CA SER A 405 7.23 23.20 15.31
C SER A 405 8.22 23.40 14.16
N LEU A 406 9.30 22.64 14.15
CA LEU A 406 10.37 22.72 13.14
C LEU A 406 10.54 21.39 12.43
N VAL A 407 10.45 21.42 11.10
CA VAL A 407 10.80 20.30 10.22
C VAL A 407 11.88 20.76 9.24
N ILE A 408 13.07 20.17 9.35
CA ILE A 408 14.16 20.33 8.38
C ILE A 408 14.20 19.06 7.52
N ASN A 409 14.12 19.23 6.21
CA ASN A 409 14.10 18.12 5.27
C ASN A 409 15.49 17.44 5.21
N ARG A 410 15.53 16.17 4.81
CA ARG A 410 16.79 15.43 4.65
C ARG A 410 17.70 16.10 3.61
N ASP A 411 18.99 15.75 3.62
CA ASP A 411 20.02 16.24 2.70
C ASP A 411 20.27 17.76 2.76
N ILE A 412 19.65 18.47 3.72
CA ILE A 412 19.87 19.91 3.95
C ILE A 412 21.05 20.15 4.88
N LEU A 413 21.04 19.53 6.07
CA LEU A 413 22.17 19.65 7.00
C LEU A 413 23.40 18.96 6.41
N LEU A 414 24.57 19.55 6.59
CA LEU A 414 25.83 18.99 6.11
C LEU A 414 26.43 17.95 7.07
N GLU A 415 27.18 17.02 6.50
CA GLU A 415 27.94 15.97 7.19
C GLU A 415 29.02 16.54 8.12
N LEU A 416 29.19 15.94 9.31
CA LEU A 416 30.21 16.29 10.32
C LEU A 416 30.24 17.78 10.72
N LYS A 417 29.06 18.39 10.88
CA LYS A 417 28.89 19.79 11.30
C LYS A 417 28.15 19.91 12.62
N GLN A 418 28.47 20.95 13.39
CA GLN A 418 27.71 21.34 14.56
C GLN A 418 26.78 22.52 14.26
N TYR A 419 25.52 22.38 14.67
CA TYR A 419 24.50 23.42 14.57
C TYR A 419 23.98 23.80 15.94
N THR A 420 23.70 25.08 16.10
CA THR A 420 23.09 25.63 17.30
C THR A 420 21.66 26.07 16.99
N PHE A 421 20.69 25.40 17.60
CA PHE A 421 19.27 25.67 17.44
C PHE A 421 18.81 26.62 18.53
N THR A 422 18.13 27.68 18.14
CA THR A 422 17.52 28.64 19.05
C THR A 422 16.05 28.80 18.69
N LEU A 423 15.16 28.59 19.66
CA LEU A 423 13.74 28.92 19.53
C LEU A 423 13.43 30.08 20.46
N VAL A 424 12.73 31.09 19.95
CA VAL A 424 12.12 32.14 20.78
C VAL A 424 10.62 32.11 20.58
N PHE A 425 9.85 32.07 21.68
CA PHE A 425 8.39 32.00 21.60
C PHE A 425 7.70 32.80 22.70
N GLY A 426 6.44 33.20 22.47
CA GLY A 426 5.58 33.85 23.45
C GLY A 426 4.26 34.31 22.86
N TYR A 427 3.36 34.88 23.68
CA TYR A 427 2.09 35.40 23.18
C TYR A 427 2.29 36.63 22.28
N ALA A 428 1.56 36.71 21.17
CA ALA A 428 1.70 37.79 20.19
C ALA A 428 1.75 39.19 20.83
N ASN A 429 0.85 39.44 21.80
CA ASN A 429 0.68 40.74 22.47
C ASN A 429 1.56 40.94 23.72
N SER A 430 2.45 39.98 24.05
CA SER A 430 3.36 40.08 25.19
C SER A 430 4.76 40.51 24.74
N VAL A 431 5.45 41.31 25.55
CA VAL A 431 6.88 41.61 25.36
C VAL A 431 7.75 40.46 25.86
N ASN A 432 7.24 39.68 26.83
CA ASN A 432 7.96 38.55 27.39
C ASN A 432 8.00 37.39 26.39
N ARG A 433 9.20 36.90 26.11
CA ARG A 433 9.50 35.80 25.20
C ARG A 433 10.44 34.81 25.91
N ALA A 434 10.14 33.53 25.84
CA ALA A 434 11.08 32.49 26.24
C ALA A 434 12.08 32.25 25.12
N LYS A 435 13.30 31.87 25.49
CA LYS A 435 14.37 31.46 24.58
C LYS A 435 14.90 30.10 24.99
N LEU A 436 14.88 29.14 24.08
CA LEU A 436 15.50 27.83 24.20
C LEU A 436 16.72 27.79 23.27
N LYS A 437 17.88 27.34 23.75
CA LYS A 437 19.10 27.20 22.94
C LYS A 437 19.78 25.85 23.20
N PHE A 438 20.02 25.06 22.15
CA PHE A 438 20.73 23.77 22.25
C PHE A 438 21.60 23.48 21.02
N LYS A 439 22.59 22.61 21.19
CA LYS A 439 23.53 22.22 20.11
C LYS A 439 23.31 20.77 19.70
N LYS A 440 23.46 20.49 18.40
CA LYS A 440 23.46 19.15 17.82
C LYS A 440 24.53 19.04 16.74
N SER A 441 25.14 17.86 16.63
CA SER A 441 26.13 17.56 15.59
C SER A 441 25.59 16.51 14.64
N THR A 442 25.96 16.57 13.36
CA THR A 442 25.61 15.55 12.36
C THR A 442 26.64 14.42 12.32
N CYS A 443 26.20 13.21 11.99
CA CYS A 443 27.08 12.06 11.79
C CYS A 443 27.72 12.06 10.39
N SER A 444 28.59 11.08 10.13
CA SER A 444 29.18 10.80 8.82
C SER A 444 28.52 9.61 8.15
N LYS A 445 28.60 9.56 6.81
CA LYS A 445 28.31 8.32 6.07
C LYS A 445 29.45 7.30 6.28
N PRO A 446 29.18 6.00 6.09
CA PRO A 446 30.23 4.99 6.03
C PRO A 446 31.32 5.30 4.99
N PHE A 447 32.57 5.02 5.33
CA PHE A 447 33.70 5.13 4.42
C PHE A 447 33.62 4.08 3.32
N SER A 448 34.00 4.50 2.11
CA SER A 448 33.89 3.72 0.89
C SER A 448 34.58 2.37 0.97
N GLY A 449 33.80 1.32 0.70
CA GLY A 449 34.26 -0.02 0.32
C GLY A 449 33.85 -0.34 -1.10
N TYR A 450 33.79 -1.63 -1.43
CA TYR A 450 33.32 -2.13 -2.73
C TYR A 450 32.32 -3.28 -2.55
N CYS A 451 31.51 -3.52 -3.57
CA CYS A 451 30.62 -4.69 -3.65
C CYS A 451 30.75 -5.34 -5.03
N ILE A 452 30.63 -6.66 -5.08
CA ILE A 452 30.70 -7.46 -6.31
C ILE A 452 29.51 -8.42 -6.37
N ILE A 453 29.10 -8.78 -7.59
CA ILE A 453 28.06 -9.78 -7.84
C ILE A 453 28.54 -10.77 -8.91
N ASN A 454 28.27 -12.07 -8.70
CA ASN A 454 28.66 -13.15 -9.60
C ASN A 454 27.56 -14.23 -9.67
N PRO A 455 27.22 -14.76 -10.87
CA PRO A 455 27.57 -14.23 -12.19
C PRO A 455 26.90 -12.87 -12.44
N ASP A 456 27.43 -12.08 -13.37
CA ASP A 456 26.82 -10.81 -13.80
C ASP A 456 25.68 -11.02 -14.83
N LYS A 457 25.51 -12.27 -15.30
CA LYS A 457 24.48 -12.70 -16.24
C LYS A 457 23.88 -14.04 -15.83
N GLY A 458 22.59 -14.22 -16.05
CA GLY A 458 21.90 -15.47 -15.73
C GLY A 458 20.51 -15.60 -16.36
N PHE A 459 19.84 -16.70 -16.06
CA PHE A 459 18.46 -16.99 -16.44
C PHE A 459 17.53 -16.94 -15.22
N ALA A 460 16.33 -16.42 -15.41
CA ALA A 460 15.31 -16.27 -14.36
C ALA A 460 14.98 -17.62 -13.70
N LEU A 461 14.85 -17.61 -12.36
CA LEU A 461 14.54 -18.78 -11.52
C LEU A 461 15.54 -19.96 -11.61
N GLU A 462 16.65 -19.81 -12.33
CA GLU A 462 17.65 -20.87 -12.51
C GLU A 462 19.02 -20.45 -12.00
N THR A 463 19.49 -19.26 -12.40
CA THR A 463 20.80 -18.76 -11.96
C THR A 463 20.73 -18.25 -10.53
N LYS A 464 21.53 -18.87 -9.66
CA LYS A 464 21.77 -18.44 -8.28
C LYS A 464 22.86 -17.35 -8.27
N PHE A 465 22.56 -16.19 -7.71
CA PHE A 465 23.48 -15.06 -7.65
C PHE A 465 24.16 -14.96 -6.28
N LEU A 466 25.43 -14.53 -6.28
CA LEU A 466 26.23 -14.23 -5.11
C LEU A 466 26.62 -12.76 -5.13
N LEU A 467 26.19 -12.00 -4.13
CA LEU A 467 26.59 -10.62 -3.89
C LEU A 467 27.43 -10.54 -2.62
N TYR A 468 28.56 -9.84 -2.67
CA TYR A 468 29.49 -9.69 -1.55
C TYR A 468 30.02 -8.25 -1.46
N CYS A 469 29.98 -7.65 -0.27
CA CYS A 469 30.54 -6.33 0.02
C CYS A 469 31.73 -6.41 0.98
N ASN A 470 32.77 -5.59 0.75
CA ASN A 470 33.99 -5.56 1.58
C ASN A 470 34.59 -4.15 1.67
N GLY A 471 35.42 -3.92 2.70
CA GLY A 471 36.18 -2.69 2.90
C GLY A 471 35.40 -1.50 3.47
N TRP A 472 34.10 -1.64 3.71
CA TRP A 472 33.26 -0.61 4.32
C TRP A 472 33.55 -0.46 5.82
N ARG A 473 33.59 0.78 6.31
CA ARG A 473 33.84 1.10 7.74
C ARG A 473 32.97 2.27 8.20
N ASP A 474 32.57 2.30 9.47
CA ASP A 474 31.87 3.43 10.10
C ASP A 474 32.69 3.95 11.29
N THR A 475 32.68 5.26 11.49
CA THR A 475 33.41 5.94 12.57
C THR A 475 32.83 5.68 13.96
N TYR A 476 31.53 5.38 14.04
CA TYR A 476 30.78 5.37 15.30
C TYR A 476 30.33 3.99 15.75
N GLY A 477 30.48 2.97 14.91
CA GLY A 477 30.20 1.59 15.27
C GLY A 477 29.95 0.67 14.08
N LEU A 478 28.91 -0.16 14.21
CA LEU A 478 28.60 -1.23 13.27
C LEU A 478 27.80 -0.75 12.07
N LEU A 479 28.08 -1.38 10.93
CA LEU A 479 27.36 -1.22 9.68
C LEU A 479 26.12 -2.12 9.59
N SER A 480 25.16 -1.71 8.79
CA SER A 480 24.11 -2.58 8.26
C SER A 480 24.04 -2.41 6.75
N TYR A 481 23.51 -3.41 6.07
CA TYR A 481 23.37 -3.42 4.62
C TYR A 481 21.91 -3.59 4.27
N ALA A 482 21.45 -2.87 3.26
CA ALA A 482 20.11 -3.05 2.71
C ALA A 482 20.25 -3.20 1.20
N PHE A 483 19.78 -4.35 0.69
CA PHE A 483 19.90 -4.76 -0.70
C PHE A 483 18.55 -4.64 -1.38
N TYR A 484 18.52 -3.87 -2.47
CA TYR A 484 17.33 -3.62 -3.28
C TYR A 484 17.64 -3.95 -4.74
N TYR A 485 16.60 -4.11 -5.55
CA TYR A 485 16.75 -4.24 -6.99
C TYR A 485 15.71 -3.41 -7.74
N ASP A 486 16.09 -3.04 -8.95
CA ASP A 486 15.26 -2.34 -9.91
C ASP A 486 15.25 -3.13 -11.22
N ASN A 487 14.10 -3.72 -11.52
CA ASN A 487 13.85 -4.51 -12.71
C ASN A 487 13.09 -3.73 -13.81
N GLY A 488 12.98 -2.40 -13.67
CA GLY A 488 12.28 -1.51 -14.60
C GLY A 488 10.77 -1.40 -14.39
N GLN A 489 10.17 -2.16 -13.46
CA GLN A 489 8.74 -2.02 -13.18
C GLN A 489 8.48 -0.89 -12.18
N SER A 490 7.92 0.23 -12.65
CA SER A 490 7.50 1.33 -11.79
C SER A 490 6.20 0.99 -11.04
N GLN A 491 6.31 0.28 -9.94
CA GLN A 491 5.21 0.07 -8.99
C GLN A 491 5.29 1.05 -7.82
N GLN A 492 5.51 2.33 -8.11
CA GLN A 492 5.83 3.30 -7.07
C GLN A 492 4.69 4.27 -6.87
N ILE A 493 4.25 4.39 -5.62
CA ILE A 493 3.35 5.46 -5.20
C ILE A 493 4.11 6.77 -5.24
N LYS A 494 3.47 7.76 -5.84
CA LYS A 494 3.88 9.16 -5.70
C LYS A 494 3.41 9.62 -4.33
N LEU A 495 4.36 9.99 -3.48
CA LEU A 495 4.11 10.58 -2.17
C LEU A 495 4.75 11.97 -2.14
N SER A 496 3.99 13.00 -1.81
CA SER A 496 4.48 14.39 -1.86
C SER A 496 5.53 14.70 -0.78
N SER A 497 5.48 14.00 0.37
CA SER A 497 6.41 14.20 1.48
C SER A 497 7.78 13.57 1.25
N VAL A 498 7.90 12.60 0.35
CA VAL A 498 9.15 11.87 0.11
C VAL A 498 9.38 11.63 -1.38
N THR A 499 10.44 12.26 -1.90
CA THR A 499 10.88 12.15 -3.29
C THR A 499 11.72 10.90 -3.57
N SER A 500 12.16 10.15 -2.54
CA SER A 500 12.91 8.91 -2.80
C SER A 500 12.02 7.88 -3.48
N VAL A 501 12.59 7.33 -4.53
CA VAL A 501 12.11 6.14 -5.19
C VAL A 501 12.22 4.95 -4.22
N ASP A 502 11.14 4.18 -4.07
CA ASP A 502 11.16 2.90 -3.36
C ASP A 502 11.45 1.76 -4.34
N TYR A 503 12.25 0.80 -3.90
CA TYR A 503 12.64 -0.36 -4.67
C TYR A 503 12.28 -1.63 -3.89
N PRO A 504 11.91 -2.73 -4.59
CA PRO A 504 11.74 -4.02 -3.96
C PRO A 504 12.99 -4.44 -3.17
N PHE A 505 12.75 -4.88 -1.94
CA PHE A 505 13.76 -5.26 -0.98
C PHE A 505 14.12 -6.74 -1.12
N LEU A 506 15.39 -7.03 -1.37
CA LEU A 506 15.93 -8.41 -1.42
C LEU A 506 16.26 -8.92 -0.03
N ASN A 507 16.98 -8.10 0.75
CA ASN A 507 17.49 -8.49 2.05
C ASN A 507 18.02 -7.30 2.87
N ALA A 508 17.97 -7.43 4.20
CA ALA A 508 18.81 -6.73 5.16
C ALA A 508 20.05 -7.58 5.53
N GLY A 509 21.25 -7.08 5.27
CA GLY A 509 22.49 -7.59 5.85
C GLY A 509 22.87 -6.83 7.12
N THR A 510 23.68 -7.46 7.97
CA THR A 510 24.36 -6.79 9.10
C THR A 510 25.85 -6.64 8.79
N THR A 511 26.63 -5.94 9.62
CA THR A 511 28.10 -5.80 9.44
C THR A 511 28.75 -7.15 9.14
N ASP A 512 28.24 -8.20 9.78
CA ASP A 512 28.79 -9.56 9.77
C ASP A 512 28.12 -10.47 8.73
N GLN A 513 27.16 -9.96 7.94
CA GLN A 513 26.62 -10.61 6.75
C GLN A 513 26.54 -9.60 5.60
N PRO A 514 27.69 -9.14 5.08
CA PRO A 514 27.75 -8.15 4.00
C PRO A 514 27.42 -8.78 2.62
N SER A 515 26.82 -9.98 2.62
CA SER A 515 26.68 -10.83 1.45
C SER A 515 25.28 -11.40 1.33
N LEU A 516 24.80 -11.52 0.09
CA LEU A 516 23.59 -12.21 -0.26
C LEU A 516 23.96 -13.38 -1.17
N ILE A 517 23.73 -14.61 -0.69
CA ILE A 517 24.21 -15.83 -1.33
C ILE A 517 23.02 -16.62 -1.88
N ASN A 518 23.17 -17.18 -3.09
CA ASN A 518 22.22 -18.08 -3.74
C ASN A 518 20.79 -17.55 -3.88
N PHE A 519 20.64 -16.23 -4.04
CA PHE A 519 19.33 -15.64 -4.29
C PHE A 519 18.94 -15.75 -5.76
N LEU A 520 17.63 -15.77 -6.02
CA LEU A 520 17.05 -15.86 -7.34
C LEU A 520 16.45 -14.53 -7.75
N LEU A 521 16.30 -14.32 -9.06
CA LEU A 521 15.66 -13.13 -9.62
C LEU A 521 14.72 -13.53 -10.75
N GLY A 522 13.71 -12.69 -10.96
CA GLY A 522 12.91 -12.72 -12.19
C GLY A 522 13.67 -12.09 -13.36
N PRO A 523 13.12 -12.14 -14.59
CA PRO A 523 13.78 -11.58 -15.76
C PRO A 523 13.92 -10.05 -15.63
N GLY A 524 14.95 -9.46 -16.25
CA GLY A 524 15.11 -8.02 -16.43
C GLY A 524 14.20 -7.46 -17.53
N ASP A 525 14.07 -6.14 -17.65
CA ASP A 525 13.20 -5.53 -18.67
C ASP A 525 13.79 -5.73 -20.08
N LYS A 526 13.01 -6.29 -20.99
CA LYS A 526 13.41 -6.51 -22.39
C LYS A 526 13.78 -5.20 -23.08
N ASN A 527 13.07 -4.10 -22.79
CA ASN A 527 13.33 -2.79 -23.37
C ASN A 527 14.66 -2.18 -22.91
N ASN A 528 15.21 -2.67 -21.79
CA ASN A 528 16.49 -2.27 -21.25
C ASN A 528 17.53 -3.39 -21.31
N ASP A 529 17.48 -4.24 -22.36
CA ASP A 529 18.45 -5.32 -22.60
C ASP A 529 18.59 -6.26 -21.39
N TYR A 530 17.43 -6.58 -20.78
CA TYR A 530 17.28 -7.45 -19.61
C TYR A 530 18.13 -7.04 -18.41
N LYS A 531 18.50 -5.76 -18.30
CA LYS A 531 19.28 -5.24 -17.18
C LYS A 531 18.43 -5.13 -15.92
N ILE A 532 19.00 -5.56 -14.80
CA ILE A 532 18.51 -5.33 -13.44
C ILE A 532 19.60 -4.57 -12.69
N ARG A 533 19.22 -3.47 -12.06
CA ARG A 533 20.12 -2.68 -11.21
C ARG A 533 19.95 -3.14 -9.77
N ILE A 534 21.03 -3.56 -9.12
CA ILE A 534 21.07 -3.86 -7.69
C ILE A 534 21.57 -2.63 -6.95
N LEU A 535 20.77 -2.13 -6.02
CA LEU A 535 21.10 -0.97 -5.19
C LEU A 535 21.44 -1.44 -3.78
N ILE A 536 22.60 -1.02 -3.29
CA ILE A 536 23.12 -1.43 -1.99
C ILE A 536 23.27 -0.19 -1.13
N LYS A 537 22.56 -0.16 0.00
CA LYS A 537 22.74 0.89 1.03
C LYS A 537 23.57 0.33 2.16
N VAL A 538 24.74 0.92 2.36
CA VAL A 538 25.63 0.63 3.49
C VAL A 538 25.36 1.68 4.55
N ILE A 539 24.79 1.27 5.67
CA ILE A 539 24.15 2.11 6.67
C ILE A 539 25.00 2.08 7.95
N GLY A 540 25.43 3.26 8.43
CA GLY A 540 26.19 3.41 9.67
C GLY A 540 25.32 3.37 10.94
N LYS A 541 25.95 3.48 12.11
CA LYS A 541 25.26 3.41 13.42
C LYS A 541 24.08 4.38 13.55
N TYR A 542 24.28 5.62 13.09
CA TYR A 542 23.26 6.68 13.11
C TYR A 542 22.40 6.70 11.84
N LYS A 543 22.34 5.59 11.09
CA LYS A 543 21.50 5.41 9.90
C LYS A 543 21.80 6.30 8.69
N ALA A 544 22.84 7.13 8.75
CA ALA A 544 23.41 7.72 7.54
C ALA A 544 23.99 6.61 6.68
N TYR A 545 23.85 6.73 5.36
CA TYR A 545 24.21 5.65 4.46
C TYR A 545 24.96 6.12 3.21
N ALA A 546 25.78 5.21 2.69
CA ALA A 546 26.41 5.31 1.39
C ALA A 546 25.71 4.34 0.43
N GLU A 547 25.55 4.75 -0.83
CA GLU A 547 24.93 3.93 -1.87
C GLU A 547 26.00 3.34 -2.81
N TYR A 548 25.81 2.08 -3.22
CA TYR A 548 26.62 1.39 -4.21
C TYR A 548 25.71 0.65 -5.19
N ASN A 549 25.94 0.82 -6.50
CA ASN A 549 25.06 0.27 -7.54
C ASN A 549 25.81 -0.76 -8.39
N LEU A 550 25.17 -1.90 -8.63
CA LEU A 550 25.63 -2.95 -9.54
C LEU A 550 24.60 -3.17 -10.64
N ASN A 551 25.03 -3.59 -11.83
CA ASN A 551 24.13 -3.94 -12.93
C ASN A 551 24.39 -5.39 -13.35
N ILE A 552 23.33 -6.18 -13.45
CA ILE A 552 23.34 -7.56 -13.93
C ILE A 552 22.33 -7.75 -15.06
N LYS A 553 22.42 -8.86 -15.80
CA LYS A 553 21.40 -9.24 -16.80
C LYS A 553 20.74 -10.56 -16.44
N VAL A 554 19.41 -10.57 -16.42
CA VAL A 554 18.64 -11.79 -16.14
C VAL A 554 17.68 -12.04 -17.29
N TYR A 555 17.98 -13.07 -18.09
CA TYR A 555 17.19 -13.46 -19.25
C TYR A 555 15.97 -14.30 -18.82
N PRO A 556 14.85 -14.26 -19.57
CA PRO A 556 13.72 -15.14 -19.32
C PRO A 556 14.14 -16.61 -19.51
N ASN A 557 13.49 -17.50 -18.76
CA ASN A 557 13.70 -18.94 -18.87
C ASN A 557 12.50 -19.58 -19.57
N ASN A 558 12.76 -20.42 -20.58
CA ASN A 558 11.72 -21.10 -21.36
C ASN A 558 11.29 -22.43 -20.73
N LYS A 559 11.94 -22.89 -19.65
CA LYS A 559 11.55 -24.12 -18.95
C LYS A 559 10.23 -23.92 -18.20
N PRO A 560 9.33 -24.92 -18.19
CA PRO A 560 8.10 -24.85 -17.40
C PRO A 560 8.44 -24.72 -15.93
N MET A 561 7.82 -23.74 -15.26
CA MET A 561 8.10 -23.43 -13.87
C MET A 561 7.60 -24.57 -12.96
N ASN A 562 8.49 -25.13 -12.14
CA ASN A 562 8.15 -26.12 -11.12
C ASN A 562 8.38 -25.54 -9.72
N LEU A 563 7.32 -25.02 -9.11
CA LEU A 563 7.40 -24.40 -7.78
C LEU A 563 7.87 -25.38 -6.69
N LYS A 564 7.43 -26.65 -6.76
CA LYS A 564 7.89 -27.69 -5.80
C LYS A 564 9.40 -27.91 -5.89
N GLY A 565 9.96 -27.87 -7.09
CA GLY A 565 11.41 -27.96 -7.33
C GLY A 565 12.17 -26.75 -6.79
N LEU A 566 11.62 -25.54 -6.90
CA LEU A 566 12.26 -24.33 -6.36
C LEU A 566 12.23 -24.27 -4.82
N LEU A 567 11.24 -24.93 -4.20
CA LEU A 567 11.10 -25.02 -2.75
C LEU A 567 12.00 -26.07 -2.11
N THR A 568 12.61 -27.00 -2.87
CA THR A 568 13.44 -28.05 -2.28
C THR A 568 14.61 -27.46 -1.51
N ASP A 569 15.24 -26.41 -2.02
CA ASP A 569 16.45 -25.82 -1.44
C ASP A 569 16.17 -24.70 -0.40
N ILE A 570 14.90 -24.45 -0.06
CA ILE A 570 14.49 -23.30 0.77
C ILE A 570 13.95 -23.77 2.12
N SER A 571 14.48 -23.20 3.20
CA SER A 571 13.89 -23.37 4.53
C SER A 571 12.58 -22.59 4.64
N LEU A 572 11.48 -23.29 4.93
CA LEU A 572 10.17 -22.67 5.10
C LEU A 572 10.07 -21.72 6.31
N ASN A 573 11.05 -21.76 7.21
CA ASN A 573 11.13 -20.83 8.35
C ASN A 573 11.90 -19.55 8.01
N ASP A 574 12.59 -19.50 6.85
CA ASP A 574 13.37 -18.35 6.40
C ASP A 574 12.47 -17.38 5.60
N THR A 575 11.92 -16.40 6.32
CA THR A 575 11.00 -15.38 5.77
C THR A 575 11.62 -14.62 4.59
N GLN A 576 12.93 -14.38 4.64
CA GLN A 576 13.63 -13.62 3.62
C GLN A 576 13.81 -14.44 2.33
N SER A 577 14.21 -15.70 2.46
CA SER A 577 14.31 -16.62 1.31
C SER A 577 12.94 -16.85 0.65
N ILE A 578 11.86 -16.99 1.44
CA ILE A 578 10.50 -17.10 0.91
C ILE A 578 10.09 -15.83 0.17
N ALA A 579 10.27 -14.65 0.78
CA ALA A 579 9.88 -13.39 0.16
C ALA A 579 10.63 -13.16 -1.17
N ASN A 580 11.94 -13.47 -1.20
CA ASN A 580 12.75 -13.38 -2.40
C ASN A 580 12.25 -14.33 -3.51
N LEU A 581 12.00 -15.61 -3.18
CA LEU A 581 11.46 -16.57 -4.15
C LEU A 581 10.11 -16.10 -4.70
N VAL A 582 9.20 -15.68 -3.82
CA VAL A 582 7.86 -15.23 -4.23
C VAL A 582 7.94 -14.00 -5.14
N GLN A 583 8.84 -13.05 -4.85
CA GLN A 583 9.10 -11.92 -5.73
C GLN A 583 9.65 -12.36 -7.09
N ALA A 584 10.65 -13.25 -7.12
CA ALA A 584 11.26 -13.74 -8.35
C ALA A 584 10.24 -14.49 -9.23
N VAL A 585 9.45 -15.38 -8.63
CA VAL A 585 8.39 -16.13 -9.30
C VAL A 585 7.31 -15.20 -9.82
N SER A 586 6.82 -14.27 -9.00
CA SER A 586 5.77 -13.33 -9.41
C SER A 586 6.22 -12.43 -10.57
N ASN A 587 7.45 -11.91 -10.53
CA ASN A 587 8.04 -11.14 -11.62
C ASN A 587 8.17 -11.95 -12.91
N ASN A 588 8.50 -13.24 -12.82
CA ASN A 588 8.57 -14.14 -13.97
C ASN A 588 7.17 -14.37 -14.58
N ILE A 589 6.16 -14.61 -13.73
CA ILE A 589 4.76 -14.77 -14.16
C ILE A 589 4.28 -13.53 -14.92
N ILE A 590 4.49 -12.33 -14.36
CA ILE A 590 4.05 -11.06 -14.98
C ILE A 590 4.66 -10.86 -16.37
N LYS A 591 5.95 -11.16 -16.53
CA LYS A 591 6.64 -10.98 -17.82
C LYS A 591 6.23 -11.99 -18.87
N ASN A 592 5.85 -13.20 -18.46
CA ASN A 592 5.31 -14.20 -19.36
C ASN A 592 3.84 -13.94 -19.71
N SER A 593 3.04 -13.41 -18.78
CA SER A 593 1.62 -13.11 -19.02
C SER A 593 1.39 -11.90 -19.94
N GLU A 594 2.33 -10.93 -19.98
CA GLU A 594 2.29 -9.78 -20.90
C GLU A 594 2.33 -10.21 -22.40
N TYR A 595 2.90 -11.39 -22.69
CA TYR A 595 2.83 -12.02 -24.03
C TYR A 595 1.53 -12.79 -24.27
N GLN A 596 0.86 -13.30 -23.23
CA GLN A 596 -0.31 -14.20 -23.34
C GLN A 596 -1.64 -13.46 -23.50
N TYR A 597 -1.83 -12.29 -22.89
CA TYR A 597 -3.04 -11.47 -23.13
C TYR A 597 -3.07 -10.84 -24.54
N ASN A 598 -1.91 -10.78 -25.22
CA ASN A 598 -1.69 -10.20 -26.54
C ASN A 598 -1.44 -11.24 -27.64
N ILE A 599 -1.95 -12.47 -27.52
CA ILE A 599 -2.01 -13.38 -28.68
C ILE A 599 -3.02 -12.80 -29.68
N THR A 600 -2.53 -11.88 -30.52
CA THR A 600 -3.01 -11.70 -31.89
C THR A 600 -2.20 -12.69 -32.71
N LEU A 601 -2.89 -13.51 -33.51
CA LEU A 601 -2.28 -14.58 -34.31
C LEU A 601 -0.96 -14.12 -34.94
N SER A 602 0.15 -14.71 -34.51
CA SER A 602 1.37 -14.69 -35.30
C SER A 602 1.08 -15.43 -36.60
N PHE A 603 1.48 -14.81 -37.72
CA PHE A 603 1.23 -15.16 -39.13
C PHE A 603 1.64 -16.58 -39.61
N SER A 604 1.90 -17.54 -38.72
CA SER A 604 2.49 -18.84 -39.06
C SER A 604 1.52 -20.02 -39.17
N ASN A 605 0.19 -19.83 -39.03
CA ASN A 605 -0.79 -20.92 -39.14
C ASN A 605 -1.79 -20.78 -40.30
N GLU A 606 -1.47 -20.03 -41.36
CA GLU A 606 -2.31 -20.01 -42.57
C GLU A 606 -2.26 -21.30 -43.41
N LEU A 607 -1.42 -22.29 -43.06
CA LEU A 607 -1.33 -23.52 -43.86
C LEU A 607 -2.36 -24.59 -43.47
N PHE A 608 -3.00 -24.52 -42.30
CA PHE A 608 -4.06 -25.45 -41.91
C PHE A 608 -5.08 -24.83 -40.96
N GLY A 609 -6.22 -24.38 -41.51
CA GLY A 609 -7.53 -24.47 -40.86
C GLY A 609 -7.84 -23.49 -39.72
N VAL A 610 -8.91 -22.73 -39.93
CA VAL A 610 -9.73 -22.00 -38.93
C VAL A 610 -9.57 -22.54 -37.50
N VAL A 611 -8.88 -21.80 -36.63
CA VAL A 611 -8.98 -22.01 -35.17
C VAL A 611 -10.32 -21.43 -34.74
N ASP A 612 -11.18 -22.27 -34.19
CA ASP A 612 -12.50 -21.89 -33.70
C ASP A 612 -12.38 -20.93 -32.50
N GLU A 613 -13.22 -19.89 -32.48
CA GLU A 613 -13.14 -18.81 -31.48
C GLU A 613 -13.41 -19.34 -30.05
N ASP A 614 -14.19 -20.44 -29.95
CA ASP A 614 -14.52 -21.09 -28.69
C ASP A 614 -13.35 -21.94 -28.15
N THR A 615 -12.52 -22.55 -28.99
CA THR A 615 -11.30 -23.25 -28.53
C THR A 615 -10.27 -22.27 -27.99
N LEU A 616 -10.14 -21.08 -28.59
CA LEU A 616 -9.27 -20.01 -28.08
C LEU A 616 -9.73 -19.48 -26.72
N LYS A 617 -11.06 -19.36 -26.51
CA LYS A 617 -11.62 -18.97 -25.20
C LYS A 617 -11.35 -20.02 -24.13
N GLN A 618 -11.46 -21.31 -24.47
CA GLN A 618 -11.15 -22.41 -23.55
C GLN A 618 -9.68 -22.41 -23.13
N ILE A 619 -8.74 -22.26 -24.06
CA ILE A 619 -7.30 -22.20 -23.76
C ILE A 619 -6.98 -21.02 -22.82
N LYS A 620 -7.50 -19.83 -23.13
CA LYS A 620 -7.31 -18.64 -22.27
C LYS A 620 -7.89 -18.84 -20.87
N GLN A 621 -9.00 -19.56 -20.75
CA GLN A 621 -9.61 -19.87 -19.46
C GLN A 621 -8.78 -20.86 -18.64
N GLU A 622 -8.24 -21.91 -19.27
CA GLU A 622 -7.36 -22.89 -18.60
C GLU A 622 -6.05 -22.23 -18.13
N GLU A 623 -5.44 -21.37 -18.95
CA GLU A 623 -4.24 -20.62 -18.56
C GLU A 623 -4.50 -19.69 -17.36
N LEU A 624 -5.64 -18.98 -17.36
CA LEU A 624 -6.04 -18.13 -16.24
C LEU A 624 -6.22 -18.94 -14.95
N LEU A 625 -6.84 -20.11 -15.02
CA LEU A 625 -6.99 -21.01 -13.88
C LEU A 625 -5.63 -21.46 -13.32
N GLY A 626 -4.67 -21.78 -14.20
CA GLY A 626 -3.31 -22.11 -13.80
C GLY A 626 -2.59 -20.96 -13.09
N LEU A 627 -2.76 -19.73 -13.57
CA LEU A 627 -2.22 -18.53 -12.93
C LEU A 627 -2.88 -18.28 -11.57
N GLN A 628 -4.20 -18.43 -11.47
CA GLN A 628 -4.94 -18.29 -10.21
C GLN A 628 -4.46 -19.28 -9.14
N GLU A 629 -4.23 -20.53 -9.52
CA GLU A 629 -3.68 -21.57 -8.63
C GLU A 629 -2.27 -21.22 -8.15
N LEU A 630 -1.40 -20.71 -9.04
CA LEU A 630 -0.08 -20.23 -8.65
C LEU A 630 -0.15 -19.06 -7.66
N ARG A 631 -1.07 -18.09 -7.86
CA ARG A 631 -1.26 -16.98 -6.92
C ARG A 631 -1.71 -17.45 -5.55
N ILE A 632 -2.62 -18.43 -5.48
CA ILE A 632 -3.04 -19.06 -4.21
C ILE A 632 -1.83 -19.63 -3.48
N GLN A 633 -1.01 -20.44 -4.16
CA GLN A 633 0.16 -21.08 -3.56
C GLN A 633 1.19 -20.06 -3.04
N LEU A 634 1.44 -18.99 -3.78
CA LEU A 634 2.37 -17.93 -3.38
C LEU A 634 1.85 -17.14 -2.15
N ILE A 635 0.56 -16.82 -2.11
CA ILE A 635 -0.06 -16.14 -0.96
C ILE A 635 -0.03 -17.03 0.28
N ASP A 636 -0.24 -18.34 0.12
CA ASP A 636 -0.16 -19.30 1.22
C ASP A 636 1.24 -19.44 1.80
N LEU A 637 2.28 -19.40 0.96
CA LEU A 637 3.68 -19.35 1.42
C LEU A 637 3.94 -18.11 2.30
N ILE A 638 3.50 -16.93 1.86
CA ILE A 638 3.65 -15.67 2.62
C ILE A 638 2.89 -15.75 3.95
N SER A 639 1.65 -16.27 3.94
CA SER A 639 0.78 -16.32 5.12
C SER A 639 1.37 -17.12 6.29
N ASN A 640 2.20 -18.12 5.98
CA ASN A 640 2.84 -19.01 6.96
C ASN A 640 4.17 -18.48 7.52
N THR A 641 4.66 -17.33 7.04
CA THR A 641 5.92 -16.74 7.51
C THR A 641 5.80 -16.08 8.89
N LEU A 642 6.92 -15.98 9.61
CA LEU A 642 6.98 -15.33 10.92
C LEU A 642 7.13 -13.80 10.77
N LEU A 643 6.17 -13.07 11.34
CA LEU A 643 6.18 -11.61 11.42
C LEU A 643 6.79 -11.16 12.74
N ILE A 644 8.08 -10.80 12.73
CA ILE A 644 8.86 -10.50 13.94
C ILE A 644 9.15 -9.00 14.06
N ASP A 645 9.50 -8.32 12.97
CA ASP A 645 9.93 -6.92 12.98
C ASP A 645 9.49 -6.11 11.74
N LEU A 646 9.88 -4.82 11.70
CA LEU A 646 9.60 -3.92 10.58
C LEU A 646 10.46 -4.21 9.32
N ASN A 647 11.51 -5.04 9.39
CA ASN A 647 12.22 -5.49 8.20
C ASN A 647 11.43 -6.58 7.48
N SER A 648 10.86 -7.54 8.24
CA SER A 648 9.86 -8.49 7.73
C SER A 648 8.66 -7.77 7.11
N PHE A 649 8.25 -6.62 7.68
CA PHE A 649 7.16 -5.80 7.14
C PHE A 649 7.42 -5.37 5.69
N LYS A 650 8.60 -4.82 5.38
CA LYS A 650 8.94 -4.39 4.01
C LYS A 650 9.08 -5.57 3.06
N LEU A 651 9.80 -6.63 3.47
CA LEU A 651 10.01 -7.83 2.65
C LEU A 651 8.69 -8.47 2.21
N LEU A 652 7.77 -8.67 3.15
CA LEU A 652 6.48 -9.30 2.87
C LEU A 652 5.54 -8.38 2.09
N SER A 653 5.58 -7.08 2.36
CA SER A 653 4.84 -6.09 1.56
C SER A 653 5.30 -6.12 0.11
N ASP A 654 6.61 -6.12 -0.16
CA ASP A 654 7.16 -6.17 -1.53
C ASP A 654 6.77 -7.44 -2.28
N ALA A 655 6.88 -8.60 -1.62
CA ALA A 655 6.48 -9.88 -2.20
C ALA A 655 4.98 -9.90 -2.56
N LEU A 656 4.13 -9.41 -1.64
CA LEU A 656 2.69 -9.48 -1.82
C LEU A 656 2.15 -8.44 -2.82
N VAL A 657 2.76 -7.26 -2.94
CA VAL A 657 2.40 -6.26 -3.98
C VAL A 657 2.57 -6.84 -5.37
N VAL A 658 3.73 -7.42 -5.67
CA VAL A 658 4.01 -8.03 -6.98
C VAL A 658 3.12 -9.27 -7.20
N THR A 659 2.81 -10.01 -6.14
CA THR A 659 1.91 -11.18 -6.21
C THR A 659 0.48 -10.79 -6.56
N THR A 660 0.01 -9.63 -6.11
CA THR A 660 -1.38 -9.17 -6.22
C THR A 660 -1.61 -8.15 -7.35
N GLN A 661 -0.62 -7.93 -8.20
CA GLN A 661 -0.62 -6.85 -9.19
C GLN A 661 -1.72 -6.98 -10.26
N ASN A 662 -2.10 -8.21 -10.66
CA ASN A 662 -3.15 -8.46 -11.64
C ASN A 662 -4.44 -8.94 -10.94
N PRO A 663 -5.51 -8.12 -10.90
CA PRO A 663 -6.72 -8.46 -10.16
C PRO A 663 -7.48 -9.67 -10.71
N LEU A 664 -7.35 -9.99 -12.01
CA LEU A 664 -8.01 -11.15 -12.63
C LEU A 664 -7.41 -12.50 -12.18
N GLU A 665 -6.14 -12.50 -11.77
CA GLU A 665 -5.42 -13.69 -11.30
C GLU A 665 -5.67 -13.97 -9.80
N ILE A 666 -6.40 -13.08 -9.10
CA ILE A 666 -6.64 -13.20 -7.65
C ILE A 666 -8.08 -13.61 -7.40
N VAL A 667 -8.28 -14.86 -6.98
CA VAL A 667 -9.60 -15.38 -6.58
C VAL A 667 -10.03 -14.82 -5.21
N PRO A 668 -11.35 -14.74 -4.91
CA PRO A 668 -11.85 -14.12 -3.67
C PRO A 668 -11.26 -14.68 -2.37
N HIS A 669 -11.04 -16.00 -2.27
CA HIS A 669 -10.42 -16.61 -1.09
C HIS A 669 -8.95 -16.20 -0.91
N ALA A 670 -8.19 -16.12 -2.01
CA ALA A 670 -6.81 -15.66 -1.99
C ALA A 670 -6.73 -14.17 -1.61
N GLN A 671 -7.68 -13.36 -2.11
CA GLN A 671 -7.84 -11.95 -1.73
C GLN A 671 -8.08 -11.80 -0.22
N ASN A 672 -8.94 -12.63 0.37
CA ASN A 672 -9.19 -12.60 1.82
C ASN A 672 -7.96 -12.97 2.64
N LYS A 673 -7.23 -14.03 2.25
CA LYS A 673 -5.95 -14.38 2.88
C LYS A 673 -4.94 -13.24 2.78
N ALA A 674 -4.79 -12.63 1.60
CA ALA A 674 -3.90 -11.49 1.41
C ALA A 674 -4.30 -10.29 2.28
N ALA A 675 -5.60 -9.97 2.38
CA ALA A 675 -6.11 -8.91 3.25
C ALA A 675 -5.85 -9.21 4.74
N SER A 676 -5.91 -10.47 5.17
CA SER A 676 -5.51 -10.87 6.52
C SER A 676 -4.02 -10.63 6.78
N ILE A 677 -3.15 -10.90 5.80
CA ILE A 677 -1.71 -10.58 5.89
C ILE A 677 -1.50 -9.07 6.01
N VAL A 678 -2.25 -8.26 5.25
CA VAL A 678 -2.24 -6.80 5.36
C VAL A 678 -2.62 -6.33 6.77
N ASP A 679 -3.67 -6.88 7.37
CA ASP A 679 -4.05 -6.53 8.75
C ASP A 679 -2.97 -6.93 9.77
N LYS A 680 -2.33 -8.10 9.61
CA LYS A 680 -1.20 -8.49 10.45
C LYS A 680 -0.03 -7.50 10.32
N LEU A 681 0.30 -7.07 9.10
CA LEU A 681 1.33 -6.06 8.85
C LEU A 681 0.97 -4.70 9.47
N ALA A 682 -0.29 -4.26 9.33
CA ALA A 682 -0.78 -3.00 9.87
C ALA A 682 -0.66 -2.93 11.40
N ARG A 683 -0.86 -4.06 12.10
CA ARG A 683 -0.70 -4.14 13.57
C ARG A 683 0.73 -3.88 14.05
N LEU A 684 1.74 -3.98 13.18
CA LEU A 684 3.12 -3.62 13.51
C LEU A 684 3.34 -2.10 13.54
N LEU A 685 2.42 -1.30 13.00
CA LEU A 685 2.52 0.16 12.91
C LEU A 685 2.19 0.87 14.23
N THR A 686 2.79 0.40 15.33
CA THR A 686 2.60 0.95 16.68
C THR A 686 3.59 2.08 16.97
N LYS A 687 3.22 3.03 17.83
CA LYS A 687 4.11 4.11 18.30
C LYS A 687 5.48 3.60 18.78
N LYS A 688 5.52 2.42 19.41
CA LYS A 688 6.75 1.78 19.90
C LYS A 688 7.68 1.37 18.74
N ASN A 689 7.13 0.71 17.72
CA ASN A 689 7.92 0.26 16.57
C ASN A 689 8.38 1.45 15.69
N LEU A 690 7.54 2.49 15.59
CA LEU A 690 7.87 3.71 14.85
C LEU A 690 9.04 4.49 15.49
N LYS A 691 9.19 4.52 16.82
CA LYS A 691 10.32 5.18 17.48
C LYS A 691 11.70 4.70 16.98
N VAL A 692 11.78 3.47 16.47
CA VAL A 692 13.03 2.91 15.96
C VAL A 692 13.41 3.52 14.61
N PHE A 693 12.46 4.00 13.80
CA PHE A 693 12.70 4.45 12.42
C PHE A 693 12.54 5.96 12.29
N GLY A 694 13.35 6.55 11.41
CA GLY A 694 13.14 7.92 10.95
C GLY A 694 11.95 7.99 10.01
N ALA A 695 11.38 9.19 9.89
CA ALA A 695 10.14 9.41 9.18
C ALA A 695 10.23 9.12 7.67
N ASP A 696 11.31 9.51 7.00
CA ASP A 696 11.52 9.26 5.57
C ASP A 696 11.78 7.77 5.29
N ILE A 697 12.54 7.10 6.17
CA ILE A 697 12.73 5.64 6.08
C ILE A 697 11.39 4.92 6.19
N PHE A 698 10.56 5.29 7.17
CA PHE A 698 9.23 4.72 7.37
C PHE A 698 8.32 4.95 6.15
N GLU A 699 8.21 6.19 5.68
CA GLU A 699 7.39 6.54 4.53
C GLU A 699 7.87 5.86 3.24
N THR A 700 9.18 5.67 3.06
CA THR A 700 9.72 4.91 1.92
C THR A 700 9.36 3.44 2.01
N MET A 701 9.58 2.79 3.17
CA MET A 701 9.30 1.37 3.36
C MET A 701 7.81 1.02 3.29
N SER A 702 6.92 1.97 3.61
CA SER A 702 5.48 1.75 3.60
C SER A 702 4.82 1.95 2.23
N LYS A 703 5.54 2.41 1.20
CA LYS A 703 4.99 2.58 -0.15
C LYS A 703 4.41 1.27 -0.70
N SER A 704 5.13 0.16 -0.57
CA SER A 704 4.61 -1.15 -0.99
C SER A 704 3.35 -1.56 -0.22
N PHE A 705 3.30 -1.31 1.09
CA PHE A 705 2.11 -1.61 1.89
C PHE A 705 0.86 -0.84 1.41
N VAL A 706 1.00 0.44 1.07
CA VAL A 706 -0.13 1.23 0.55
C VAL A 706 -0.55 0.75 -0.85
N ASN A 707 0.42 0.38 -1.70
CA ASN A 707 0.13 -0.20 -3.01
C ASN A 707 -0.58 -1.54 -2.92
N LEU A 708 -0.24 -2.34 -1.91
CA LEU A 708 -0.89 -3.61 -1.64
C LEU A 708 -2.37 -3.42 -1.31
N ILE A 709 -2.69 -2.43 -0.47
CA ILE A 709 -4.09 -2.04 -0.20
C ILE A 709 -4.77 -1.62 -1.51
N SER A 710 -4.10 -0.83 -2.36
CA SER A 710 -4.64 -0.41 -3.66
C SER A 710 -4.93 -1.60 -4.58
N ASN A 711 -4.05 -2.59 -4.67
CA ASN A 711 -4.25 -3.76 -5.51
C ASN A 711 -5.43 -4.60 -5.01
N LEU A 712 -5.53 -4.82 -3.70
CA LEU A 712 -6.57 -5.65 -3.10
C LEU A 712 -7.96 -4.97 -3.06
N LEU A 713 -8.03 -3.64 -3.18
CA LEU A 713 -9.30 -2.93 -3.34
C LEU A 713 -9.85 -2.97 -4.78
N GLN A 714 -9.09 -3.47 -5.76
CA GLN A 714 -9.58 -3.59 -7.13
C GLN A 714 -10.57 -4.76 -7.26
N PRO A 715 -11.72 -4.58 -7.93
CA PRO A 715 -12.63 -5.68 -8.20
C PRO A 715 -12.02 -6.63 -9.24
N GLY A 716 -11.72 -7.87 -8.83
CA GLY A 716 -11.21 -8.92 -9.71
C GLY A 716 -12.25 -9.52 -10.67
N PHE A 717 -13.55 -9.31 -10.40
CA PHE A 717 -14.64 -9.87 -11.21
C PHE A 717 -15.77 -8.85 -11.41
N PRO A 718 -16.31 -8.69 -12.64
CA PRO A 718 -17.35 -7.71 -12.97
C PRO A 718 -18.71 -7.93 -12.27
N THR A 719 -18.94 -9.11 -11.68
CA THR A 719 -20.21 -9.47 -11.04
C THR A 719 -19.93 -10.35 -9.82
N PRO A 720 -20.28 -9.95 -8.59
CA PRO A 720 -20.32 -10.88 -7.48
C PRO A 720 -21.54 -11.81 -7.65
N PRO A 721 -21.36 -13.15 -7.70
CA PRO A 721 -22.46 -14.06 -7.41
C PRO A 721 -23.06 -13.76 -6.03
N LEU A 722 -24.36 -14.04 -5.85
CA LEU A 722 -25.14 -13.73 -4.63
C LEU A 722 -24.50 -14.19 -3.30
N ASP A 723 -23.59 -15.17 -3.34
CA ASP A 723 -22.93 -15.80 -2.18
C ASP A 723 -21.63 -15.08 -1.72
N HIS A 724 -21.16 -14.08 -2.45
CA HIS A 724 -19.86 -13.42 -2.18
C HIS A 724 -19.94 -12.08 -1.41
N GLY A 725 -21.15 -11.63 -1.03
CA GLY A 725 -21.34 -10.36 -0.32
C GLY A 725 -20.59 -10.26 1.02
N GLN A 726 -20.62 -11.33 1.82
CA GLN A 726 -19.96 -11.37 3.14
C GLN A 726 -18.43 -11.39 3.04
N GLN A 727 -17.87 -12.05 2.03
CA GLN A 727 -16.41 -12.07 1.82
C GLN A 727 -15.90 -10.69 1.38
N ALA A 728 -16.63 -10.00 0.51
CA ALA A 728 -16.30 -8.63 0.10
C ALA A 728 -16.32 -7.66 1.29
N GLU A 729 -17.33 -7.77 2.17
CA GLU A 729 -17.42 -7.00 3.42
C GLU A 729 -16.18 -7.19 4.31
N GLN A 730 -15.82 -8.44 4.57
CA GLN A 730 -14.68 -8.76 5.43
C GLN A 730 -13.36 -8.19 4.86
N VAL A 731 -13.12 -8.36 3.55
CA VAL A 731 -11.92 -7.85 2.87
C VAL A 731 -11.85 -6.34 2.98
N VAL A 732 -12.91 -5.63 2.59
CA VAL A 732 -12.92 -4.15 2.59
C VAL A 732 -12.76 -3.61 4.01
N SER A 733 -13.42 -4.22 5.00
CA SER A 733 -13.28 -3.82 6.41
C SER A 733 -11.83 -3.94 6.91
N LEU A 734 -11.16 -5.07 6.63
CA LEU A 734 -9.76 -5.28 7.01
C LEU A 734 -8.82 -4.27 6.33
N LEU A 735 -9.05 -4.00 5.03
CA LEU A 735 -8.21 -3.08 4.25
C LEU A 735 -8.39 -1.62 4.70
N MET A 736 -9.63 -1.18 4.94
CA MET A 736 -9.91 0.18 5.44
C MET A 736 -9.29 0.40 6.82
N LYS A 737 -9.45 -0.55 7.75
CA LYS A 737 -8.81 -0.50 9.07
C LYS A 737 -7.29 -0.48 8.98
N SER A 738 -6.72 -1.27 8.08
CA SER A 738 -5.27 -1.31 7.86
C SER A 738 -4.74 0.01 7.30
N MET A 739 -5.51 0.66 6.43
CA MET A 739 -5.21 1.99 5.90
C MET A 739 -5.28 3.07 6.99
N GLU A 740 -6.26 3.02 7.89
CA GLU A 740 -6.35 3.94 9.04
C GLU A 740 -5.15 3.81 10.00
N ASN A 741 -4.72 2.58 10.29
CA ASN A 741 -3.51 2.32 11.07
C ASN A 741 -2.27 2.95 10.42
N TYR A 742 -2.15 2.82 9.09
CA TYR A 742 -1.09 3.46 8.32
C TYR A 742 -1.14 4.99 8.39
N PHE A 743 -2.32 5.60 8.21
CA PHE A 743 -2.47 7.06 8.32
C PHE A 743 -2.10 7.56 9.72
N THR A 744 -2.54 6.85 10.76
CA THR A 744 -2.17 7.17 12.14
C THR A 744 -0.65 7.11 12.34
N ALA A 745 0.03 6.13 11.75
CA ALA A 745 1.48 6.00 11.79
C ALA A 745 2.19 7.16 11.08
N VAL A 746 1.75 7.56 9.88
CA VAL A 746 2.31 8.73 9.17
C VAL A 746 2.09 10.01 9.97
N GLN A 747 0.90 10.22 10.52
CA GLN A 747 0.55 11.41 11.32
C GLN A 747 1.32 11.49 12.66
N SER A 748 1.88 10.38 13.12
CA SER A 748 2.79 10.38 14.27
C SER A 748 4.09 11.13 13.98
N TYR A 749 4.51 11.22 12.71
CA TYR A 749 5.66 11.98 12.25
C TYR A 749 5.32 13.39 11.74
N LYS A 750 4.03 13.75 11.66
CA LYS A 750 3.63 15.09 11.24
C LYS A 750 3.46 16.02 12.44
N VAL A 751 3.70 17.31 12.20
CA VAL A 751 3.48 18.38 13.18
C VAL A 751 2.47 19.42 12.68
N PRO A 752 1.76 20.13 13.58
CA PRO A 752 0.84 21.19 13.18
C PRO A 752 1.54 22.27 12.34
N GLY A 753 0.87 22.72 11.28
CA GLY A 753 1.38 23.73 10.35
C GLY A 753 2.41 23.22 9.33
N GLU A 754 2.74 21.94 9.32
CA GLU A 754 3.52 21.32 8.24
C GLU A 754 2.69 21.20 6.94
N ASN A 755 3.37 21.16 5.79
CA ASN A 755 2.73 20.87 4.51
C ASN A 755 1.99 19.52 4.52
N ARG A 756 0.88 19.44 3.77
CA ARG A 756 0.09 18.21 3.59
C ARG A 756 0.88 17.10 2.89
N THR A 757 0.68 15.86 3.34
CA THR A 757 1.17 14.66 2.65
C THR A 757 0.08 14.16 1.71
N GLU A 758 0.37 14.09 0.42
CA GLU A 758 -0.52 13.61 -0.62
C GLU A 758 0.05 12.31 -1.20
N GLY A 759 -0.79 11.29 -1.36
CA GLY A 759 -0.41 10.03 -1.97
C GLY A 759 -1.39 9.63 -3.06
N GLU A 760 -0.86 9.12 -4.17
CA GLU A 760 -1.64 8.68 -5.34
C GLU A 760 -1.35 7.21 -5.64
N THR A 761 -2.42 6.40 -5.70
CA THR A 761 -2.36 4.97 -6.06
C THR A 761 -3.24 4.67 -7.27
N LYS A 762 -3.26 3.42 -7.74
CA LYS A 762 -4.17 3.01 -8.81
C LYS A 762 -5.64 3.13 -8.39
N GLN A 763 -5.97 2.79 -7.14
CA GLN A 763 -7.35 2.65 -6.69
C GLN A 763 -7.86 3.78 -5.80
N PHE A 764 -6.97 4.52 -5.13
CA PHE A 764 -7.35 5.65 -4.29
C PHE A 764 -6.25 6.72 -4.19
N ASP A 765 -6.68 7.93 -3.91
CA ASP A 765 -5.83 9.08 -3.60
C ASP A 765 -6.09 9.47 -2.15
N PHE A 766 -5.09 9.95 -1.43
CA PHE A 766 -5.26 10.39 -0.04
C PHE A 766 -4.48 11.66 0.27
N LEU A 767 -4.98 12.42 1.24
CA LEU A 767 -4.36 13.62 1.76
C LEU A 767 -4.40 13.58 3.29
N LEU A 768 -3.22 13.68 3.91
CA LEU A 768 -3.02 13.70 5.35
C LEU A 768 -2.50 15.07 5.77
N LYS A 769 -3.18 15.69 6.72
CA LYS A 769 -2.78 16.97 7.31
C LYS A 769 -2.88 16.87 8.83
N LYS A 770 -1.97 17.52 9.54
CA LYS A 770 -2.06 17.72 10.99
C LYS A 770 -2.14 19.20 11.27
N ASP A 771 -3.09 19.59 12.10
CA ASP A 771 -3.34 21.00 12.36
C ASP A 771 -3.89 21.24 13.76
N VAL A 772 -4.07 22.50 14.13
CA VAL A 772 -4.85 22.90 15.30
C VAL A 772 -6.28 23.16 14.88
N PHE A 773 -7.27 22.70 15.65
CA PHE A 773 -8.68 22.76 15.26
C PHE A 773 -9.18 24.18 14.90
N ILE A 774 -8.64 25.22 15.57
CA ILE A 774 -9.02 26.61 15.32
C ILE A 774 -8.65 27.09 13.90
N ASP A 775 -7.64 26.47 13.28
CA ASP A 775 -7.12 26.82 11.97
C ASP A 775 -7.86 26.10 10.82
N VAL A 776 -8.88 25.28 11.13
CA VAL A 776 -9.71 24.58 10.14
C VAL A 776 -10.78 25.51 9.51
N ASN A 777 -10.90 26.75 9.98
CA ASN A 777 -11.93 27.71 9.57
C ASN A 777 -12.01 27.93 8.06
N SER A 778 -13.19 27.67 7.48
CA SER A 778 -13.51 27.91 6.05
C SER A 778 -12.51 27.28 5.07
N SER A 779 -11.83 26.21 5.48
CA SER A 779 -10.80 25.56 4.66
C SER A 779 -11.41 24.50 3.75
N PHE A 780 -10.93 24.45 2.50
CA PHE A 780 -11.22 23.34 1.59
C PHE A 780 -10.20 22.22 1.81
N ILE A 781 -10.68 20.99 2.03
CA ILE A 781 -9.85 19.81 2.25
C ILE A 781 -10.10 18.82 1.11
N GLY A 782 -9.09 18.65 0.26
CA GLY A 782 -9.13 17.74 -0.88
C GLY A 782 -8.50 18.35 -2.12
N THR A 783 -8.97 17.89 -3.28
CA THR A 783 -8.52 18.33 -4.61
C THR A 783 -9.70 18.95 -5.36
N PRO A 784 -9.48 19.72 -6.44
CA PRO A 784 -10.57 20.22 -7.28
C PRO A 784 -11.49 19.11 -7.82
N ASN A 785 -10.97 17.88 -7.92
CA ASN A 785 -11.67 16.68 -8.36
C ASN A 785 -12.43 15.95 -7.25
N GLY A 786 -12.41 16.42 -6.01
CA GLY A 786 -13.12 15.79 -4.90
C GLY A 786 -12.57 16.25 -3.54
N GLY A 787 -13.47 16.56 -2.61
CA GLY A 787 -13.11 17.13 -1.32
C GLY A 787 -14.28 17.71 -0.54
N PHE A 788 -13.94 18.43 0.53
CA PHE A 788 -14.87 18.93 1.52
C PHE A 788 -14.62 20.42 1.80
N SER A 789 -15.68 21.20 1.91
CA SER A 789 -15.64 22.59 2.37
C SER A 789 -16.42 22.71 3.66
N PHE A 790 -15.78 23.28 4.67
CA PHE A 790 -16.32 23.35 6.03
C PHE A 790 -16.95 24.70 6.37
N PRO A 791 -18.01 24.71 7.20
CA PRO A 791 -18.37 25.89 7.96
C PRO A 791 -17.29 26.21 9.01
N ASP A 792 -17.49 27.30 9.75
CA ASP A 792 -16.61 27.65 10.87
C ASP A 792 -16.52 26.49 11.90
N SER A 793 -15.33 26.23 12.43
CA SER A 793 -14.99 25.07 13.26
C SER A 793 -15.89 24.92 14.49
N LYS A 794 -16.37 26.05 15.04
CA LYS A 794 -17.34 26.11 16.15
C LYS A 794 -18.69 25.41 15.88
N TYR A 795 -19.06 25.22 14.61
CA TYR A 795 -20.31 24.56 14.22
C TYR A 795 -20.16 23.05 14.02
N LEU A 796 -18.92 22.56 13.93
CA LEU A 796 -18.60 21.16 13.64
C LEU A 796 -18.51 20.29 14.91
N LEU A 797 -17.94 20.82 16.01
CA LEU A 797 -17.63 20.05 17.22
C LEU A 797 -17.69 20.91 18.49
N ASN A 798 -17.75 20.24 19.66
CA ASN A 798 -17.80 20.87 20.99
C ASN A 798 -16.62 21.80 21.29
N GLU A 799 -16.87 22.83 22.12
CA GLU A 799 -15.85 23.81 22.57
C GLU A 799 -14.62 23.17 23.24
N SER A 800 -14.76 21.98 23.84
CA SER A 800 -13.66 21.28 24.51
C SER A 800 -12.52 20.83 23.58
N LEU A 801 -12.78 20.75 22.27
CA LEU A 801 -11.77 20.39 21.27
C LEU A 801 -11.09 21.62 20.65
N GLN A 802 -11.52 22.84 21.01
CA GLN A 802 -10.89 24.08 20.55
C GLN A 802 -9.44 24.13 21.04
N ASN A 803 -8.50 24.40 20.12
CA ASN A 803 -7.06 24.42 20.33
C ASN A 803 -6.37 23.06 20.53
N SER A 804 -7.09 21.95 20.34
CA SER A 804 -6.46 20.62 20.31
C SER A 804 -5.77 20.35 18.96
N GLN A 805 -4.67 19.59 18.99
CA GLN A 805 -4.05 19.06 17.78
C GLN A 805 -4.94 17.96 17.20
N ILE A 806 -5.30 18.10 15.93
CA ILE A 806 -6.10 17.13 15.18
C ILE A 806 -5.32 16.60 14.00
N SER A 807 -5.63 15.36 13.61
CA SER A 807 -5.18 14.76 12.36
C SER A 807 -6.38 14.64 11.43
N ILE A 808 -6.17 15.06 10.18
CA ILE A 808 -7.18 15.11 9.13
C ILE A 808 -6.80 14.08 8.07
N HIS A 809 -7.72 13.18 7.75
CA HIS A 809 -7.52 12.11 6.78
C HIS A 809 -8.58 12.19 5.69
N ASN A 810 -8.18 12.66 4.51
CA ASN A 810 -9.06 12.72 3.35
C ASN A 810 -8.71 11.60 2.36
N ILE A 811 -9.69 10.84 1.91
CA ILE A 811 -9.52 9.69 1.02
C ILE A 811 -10.50 9.81 -0.13
N ARG A 812 -10.00 9.64 -1.36
CA ARG A 812 -10.79 9.58 -2.58
C ARG A 812 -10.54 8.23 -3.25
N ILE A 813 -11.50 7.31 -3.14
CA ILE A 813 -11.42 5.98 -3.74
C ILE A 813 -12.07 6.03 -5.11
N LYS A 814 -11.35 5.56 -6.12
CA LYS A 814 -11.79 5.67 -7.52
C LYS A 814 -13.02 4.82 -7.77
N ASP A 815 -13.20 3.65 -7.14
CA ASP A 815 -14.45 2.89 -7.23
C ASP A 815 -15.12 2.70 -5.88
N VAL A 816 -16.42 2.43 -5.92
CA VAL A 816 -17.21 2.11 -4.73
C VAL A 816 -16.76 0.77 -4.17
N VAL A 817 -16.36 0.75 -2.90
CA VAL A 817 -15.88 -0.45 -2.21
C VAL A 817 -16.95 -1.14 -1.37
N TYR A 818 -17.97 -0.39 -0.92
CA TYR A 818 -19.08 -0.93 -0.15
C TYR A 818 -20.17 -1.49 -1.07
N THR A 819 -19.90 -2.66 -1.65
CA THR A 819 -20.73 -3.27 -2.72
C THR A 819 -21.73 -4.32 -2.23
N TRP A 820 -21.71 -4.69 -0.95
CA TRP A 820 -22.61 -5.71 -0.41
C TRP A 820 -24.05 -5.24 -0.19
N ASP A 821 -24.29 -3.92 -0.21
CA ASP A 821 -25.64 -3.37 -0.34
C ASP A 821 -26.11 -3.50 -1.80
N THR A 822 -26.73 -4.64 -2.13
CA THR A 822 -27.16 -4.97 -3.49
C THR A 822 -28.25 -4.04 -4.04
N ASN A 823 -28.98 -3.32 -3.17
CA ASN A 823 -30.05 -2.42 -3.61
C ASN A 823 -29.49 -1.10 -4.15
N ARG A 824 -28.56 -0.48 -3.41
CA ARG A 824 -28.09 0.87 -3.76
C ARG A 824 -26.71 0.91 -4.41
N SER A 825 -25.78 0.04 -4.01
CA SER A 825 -24.38 0.15 -4.43
C SER A 825 -24.17 0.03 -5.95
N GLN A 826 -24.99 -0.80 -6.62
CA GLN A 826 -24.93 -1.00 -8.09
C GLN A 826 -25.22 0.26 -8.90
N ASN A 827 -25.96 1.20 -8.30
CA ASN A 827 -26.37 2.45 -8.92
C ASN A 827 -25.41 3.61 -8.56
N ILE A 828 -24.34 3.38 -7.80
CA ILE A 828 -23.37 4.43 -7.45
C ILE A 828 -22.26 4.47 -8.52
N HIS A 829 -22.45 5.30 -9.54
CA HIS A 829 -21.47 5.49 -10.64
C HIS A 829 -20.57 6.71 -10.42
N THR A 830 -20.15 6.93 -9.18
CA THR A 830 -19.20 7.97 -8.78
C THR A 830 -17.93 7.35 -8.21
N GLU A 831 -16.90 8.17 -8.03
CA GLU A 831 -15.84 7.89 -7.07
C GLU A 831 -16.39 8.05 -5.64
N MET A 832 -15.80 7.36 -4.67
CA MET A 832 -16.17 7.46 -3.26
C MET A 832 -15.26 8.45 -2.55
N GLN A 833 -15.83 9.36 -1.76
CA GLN A 833 -15.08 10.37 -1.01
C GLN A 833 -15.30 10.19 0.50
N SER A 834 -14.24 10.13 1.29
CA SER A 834 -14.30 9.95 2.75
C SER A 834 -13.38 10.94 3.45
N LEU A 835 -13.82 11.46 4.60
CA LEU A 835 -13.02 12.28 5.47
C LEU A 835 -13.32 11.97 6.93
N PHE A 836 -12.27 11.79 7.72
CA PHE A 836 -12.40 11.63 9.15
C PHE A 836 -11.27 12.35 9.89
N PHE A 837 -11.56 12.69 11.14
CA PHE A 837 -10.65 13.34 12.06
C PHE A 837 -10.21 12.35 13.14
N SER A 838 -9.00 12.54 13.65
CA SER A 838 -8.56 11.89 14.88
C SER A 838 -7.88 12.87 15.82
N ASP A 839 -7.91 12.57 17.12
CA ASP A 839 -7.15 13.30 18.12
C ASP A 839 -5.64 13.01 18.01
N SER A 840 -4.84 13.69 18.84
CA SER A 840 -3.38 13.50 18.94
C SER A 840 -2.96 12.08 19.40
N SER A 841 -3.89 11.30 19.97
CA SER A 841 -3.65 9.91 20.36
C SER A 841 -3.96 8.92 19.23
N GLY A 842 -4.65 9.34 18.18
CA GLY A 842 -5.12 8.52 17.07
C GLY A 842 -6.56 8.02 17.24
N ARG A 843 -7.32 8.53 18.22
CA ARG A 843 -8.72 8.16 18.42
C ARG A 843 -9.63 8.94 17.47
N PRO A 844 -10.60 8.29 16.81
CA PRO A 844 -11.48 8.95 15.85
C PRO A 844 -12.38 9.99 16.54
N ILE A 845 -12.54 11.14 15.89
CA ILE A 845 -13.44 12.22 16.31
C ILE A 845 -14.64 12.19 15.37
N LYS A 846 -15.81 11.77 15.89
CA LYS A 846 -17.05 11.68 15.11
C LYS A 846 -17.69 13.05 14.92
N VAL A 847 -18.06 13.39 13.68
CA VAL A 847 -18.79 14.61 13.32
C VAL A 847 -20.19 14.23 12.84
N ASN A 848 -21.17 14.38 13.73
CA ASN A 848 -22.57 14.06 13.47
C ASN A 848 -23.46 15.28 13.81
N ASN A 849 -24.52 15.51 13.03
CA ASN A 849 -25.50 16.58 13.27
C ASN A 849 -24.89 17.99 13.39
N SER A 850 -23.95 18.32 12.49
CA SER A 850 -23.42 19.68 12.35
C SER A 850 -24.55 20.71 12.19
N SER A 851 -24.46 21.80 12.94
CA SER A 851 -25.47 22.88 12.92
C SER A 851 -25.45 23.70 11.63
N GLN A 852 -24.30 23.74 10.95
CA GLN A 852 -24.15 24.29 9.60
C GLN A 852 -23.77 23.19 8.60
N PRO A 853 -24.18 23.31 7.34
CA PRO A 853 -23.92 22.28 6.35
C PRO A 853 -22.44 22.17 5.96
N ILE A 854 -22.00 20.95 5.68
CA ILE A 854 -20.72 20.58 5.11
C ILE A 854 -20.92 20.33 3.62
N ASN A 855 -20.15 21.00 2.77
CA ASN A 855 -20.25 20.83 1.33
C ASN A 855 -19.26 19.77 0.87
N VAL A 856 -19.77 18.68 0.29
CA VAL A 856 -19.01 17.54 -0.23
C VAL A 856 -19.02 17.59 -1.74
N THR A 857 -17.86 17.43 -2.36
CA THR A 857 -17.71 17.37 -3.81
C THR A 857 -17.24 15.97 -4.21
N ILE A 858 -18.00 15.32 -5.09
CA ILE A 858 -17.80 13.93 -5.50
C ILE A 858 -17.67 13.88 -7.02
N LYS A 859 -16.68 13.17 -7.55
CA LYS A 859 -16.48 13.02 -8.99
C LYS A 859 -17.34 11.91 -9.57
N ASN A 860 -18.00 12.21 -10.67
CA ASN A 860 -18.85 11.29 -11.42
C ASN A 860 -18.01 10.46 -12.40
N LYS A 861 -18.50 9.27 -12.74
CA LYS A 861 -17.95 8.41 -13.81
C LYS A 861 -18.97 8.22 -14.94
N PRO A 862 -19.18 9.22 -15.80
CA PRO A 862 -20.17 9.12 -16.87
C PRO A 862 -19.91 7.99 -17.86
N ASP A 863 -18.66 7.54 -18.00
CA ASP A 863 -18.29 6.44 -18.92
C ASP A 863 -18.86 5.09 -18.48
N LYS A 864 -19.14 4.92 -17.18
CA LYS A 864 -19.80 3.72 -16.65
C LYS A 864 -21.33 3.75 -16.85
N ILE A 865 -21.86 4.86 -17.34
CA ILE A 865 -23.30 5.05 -17.52
C ILE A 865 -23.65 4.84 -19.00
N ASN A 866 -24.53 3.88 -19.24
CA ASN A 866 -25.07 3.62 -20.57
C ASN A 866 -26.01 4.75 -21.01
N GLY A 867 -25.75 5.34 -22.17
CA GLY A 867 -26.64 6.32 -22.80
C GLY A 867 -27.61 5.70 -23.80
N GLU A 868 -28.68 6.43 -24.11
CA GLU A 868 -29.64 6.09 -25.15
C GLU A 868 -29.17 6.64 -26.50
N ASN A 869 -28.96 5.75 -27.47
CA ASN A 869 -28.53 6.12 -28.81
C ASN A 869 -29.72 6.57 -29.66
N ILE A 870 -29.58 7.73 -30.29
CA ILE A 870 -30.61 8.36 -31.12
C ILE A 870 -30.03 8.52 -32.53
N SER A 871 -30.64 7.89 -33.53
CA SER A 871 -30.19 7.95 -34.91
C SER A 871 -31.22 8.64 -35.79
N LEU A 872 -30.88 9.80 -36.36
CA LEU A 872 -31.77 10.60 -37.20
C LEU A 872 -31.31 10.59 -38.65
N SER A 873 -32.20 10.19 -39.56
CA SER A 873 -31.86 10.00 -40.99
C SER A 873 -32.24 11.18 -41.88
N MET A 874 -33.23 11.99 -41.50
CA MET A 874 -33.72 13.12 -42.29
C MET A 874 -33.88 14.38 -41.42
N PRO A 875 -33.59 15.58 -41.95
CA PRO A 875 -33.75 16.81 -41.20
C PRO A 875 -35.23 17.04 -40.88
N ASN A 876 -35.51 17.56 -39.69
CA ASN A 876 -36.86 17.74 -39.13
C ASN A 876 -37.69 16.46 -38.91
N ASP A 877 -37.13 15.28 -39.16
CA ASP A 877 -37.80 14.01 -38.85
C ASP A 877 -37.88 13.83 -37.34
N VAL A 878 -38.99 13.23 -36.89
CA VAL A 878 -39.37 13.19 -35.49
C VAL A 878 -39.04 11.82 -34.91
N TYR A 879 -38.18 11.81 -33.91
CA TYR A 879 -37.88 10.62 -33.11
C TYR A 879 -38.35 10.84 -31.68
N GLN A 880 -39.17 9.93 -31.15
CA GLN A 880 -39.75 10.06 -29.81
C GLN A 880 -39.21 9.00 -28.86
N VAL A 881 -38.90 9.42 -27.65
CA VAL A 881 -38.40 8.59 -26.56
C VAL A 881 -39.17 8.93 -25.29
N SER A 882 -39.37 7.94 -24.40
CA SER A 882 -39.94 8.18 -23.08
C SER A 882 -39.11 7.50 -22.00
N LEU A 883 -38.82 8.22 -20.92
CA LEU A 883 -38.10 7.72 -19.74
C LEU A 883 -39.05 7.57 -18.55
N SER A 884 -38.94 6.46 -17.83
CA SER A 884 -39.68 6.21 -16.59
C SER A 884 -38.97 6.85 -15.40
N ILE A 885 -39.57 7.82 -14.73
CA ILE A 885 -38.93 8.62 -13.67
C ILE A 885 -39.73 8.61 -12.37
N VAL A 886 -39.04 8.65 -11.24
CA VAL A 886 -39.66 8.87 -9.91
C VAL A 886 -39.87 10.38 -9.73
N SER A 887 -40.98 10.79 -9.12
CA SER A 887 -41.31 12.22 -8.97
C SER A 887 -40.29 13.03 -8.15
N SER A 888 -39.54 12.38 -7.25
CA SER A 888 -38.46 12.97 -6.45
C SER A 888 -37.10 13.03 -7.18
N CYS A 889 -37.01 12.51 -8.40
CA CYS A 889 -35.78 12.49 -9.18
C CYS A 889 -35.29 13.91 -9.51
N LYS A 890 -33.98 14.13 -9.36
CA LYS A 890 -33.26 15.27 -9.93
C LYS A 890 -32.52 14.75 -11.16
N MET A 891 -33.14 14.84 -12.32
CA MET A 891 -32.67 14.24 -13.56
C MET A 891 -31.56 15.08 -14.18
N LEU A 892 -30.36 14.53 -14.33
CA LEU A 892 -29.27 15.14 -15.08
C LEU A 892 -29.21 14.56 -16.49
N LEU A 893 -29.13 15.44 -17.49
CA LEU A 893 -29.13 15.12 -18.92
C LEU A 893 -27.91 15.70 -19.61
N LYS A 894 -27.28 14.90 -20.48
CA LYS A 894 -26.21 15.34 -21.36
C LYS A 894 -26.31 14.67 -22.72
N PHE A 895 -26.06 15.44 -23.78
CA PHE A 895 -26.14 14.98 -25.16
C PHE A 895 -24.74 14.99 -25.80
N TYR A 896 -24.41 13.93 -26.52
CA TYR A 896 -23.16 13.76 -27.26
C TYR A 896 -23.45 13.50 -28.74
N PHE A 897 -22.58 14.01 -29.62
CA PHE A 897 -22.66 13.85 -31.07
C PHE A 897 -21.62 12.79 -31.46
N LYS A 898 -22.02 11.64 -32.00
CA LYS A 898 -21.09 10.52 -32.28
C LYS A 898 -20.41 10.62 -33.63
N ASN A 899 -21.11 11.13 -34.64
CA ASN A 899 -20.65 11.10 -36.04
C ASN A 899 -20.93 12.41 -36.80
N ASP A 900 -20.93 13.55 -36.09
CA ASP A 900 -21.07 14.91 -36.64
C ASP A 900 -19.79 15.74 -36.38
N GLU A 901 -18.68 15.33 -37.00
CA GLU A 901 -17.33 15.89 -36.73
C GLU A 901 -17.18 17.37 -37.12
N ASN A 902 -17.96 17.84 -38.10
CA ASN A 902 -17.89 19.21 -38.62
C ASN A 902 -18.97 20.14 -38.04
N ASN A 903 -19.75 19.68 -37.05
CA ASN A 903 -20.80 20.44 -36.39
C ASN A 903 -21.84 20.99 -37.37
N LEU A 904 -22.29 20.11 -38.27
CA LEU A 904 -23.19 20.46 -39.36
C LEU A 904 -24.65 20.51 -38.91
N THR A 905 -24.98 19.88 -37.77
CA THR A 905 -26.34 19.76 -37.28
C THR A 905 -26.60 20.51 -35.97
N ASN A 906 -27.81 21.06 -35.88
CA ASN A 906 -28.41 21.57 -34.65
C ASN A 906 -29.47 20.57 -34.18
N LEU A 907 -29.21 19.86 -33.07
CA LEU A 907 -30.16 18.92 -32.47
C LEU A 907 -31.20 19.71 -31.66
N ILE A 908 -32.47 19.56 -32.02
CA ILE A 908 -33.61 20.18 -31.34
C ILE A 908 -34.33 19.11 -30.54
N VAL A 909 -34.49 19.34 -29.23
CA VAL A 909 -35.12 18.40 -28.30
C VAL A 909 -36.26 19.09 -27.56
N TYR A 910 -37.47 18.56 -27.67
CA TYR A 910 -38.62 19.01 -26.88
C TYR A 910 -38.90 18.02 -25.76
N ILE A 911 -39.07 18.53 -24.55
CA ILE A 911 -39.21 17.74 -23.32
C ILE A 911 -40.54 18.08 -22.65
N GLN A 912 -41.27 17.05 -22.21
CA GLN A 912 -42.54 17.22 -21.49
C GLN A 912 -42.81 16.07 -20.53
N TYR A 913 -43.25 16.38 -19.30
CA TYR A 913 -43.61 15.37 -18.31
C TYR A 913 -45.10 15.01 -18.36
N GLY A 914 -45.44 13.72 -18.23
CA GLY A 914 -46.81 13.21 -18.17
C GLY A 914 -47.56 13.14 -19.52
N LYS A 915 -47.14 13.91 -20.52
CA LYS A 915 -47.71 13.94 -21.88
C LYS A 915 -46.59 13.95 -22.95
N VAL A 916 -46.87 13.38 -24.12
CA VAL A 916 -45.95 13.36 -25.27
C VAL A 916 -45.69 14.78 -25.77
N ALA A 917 -44.41 15.16 -25.84
CA ALA A 917 -43.97 16.46 -26.34
C ALA A 917 -44.23 16.63 -27.85
N THR A 918 -44.63 17.84 -28.25
CA THR A 918 -44.83 18.24 -29.65
C THR A 918 -44.20 19.62 -29.91
N LYS A 919 -44.09 20.04 -31.19
CA LYS A 919 -43.57 21.38 -31.55
C LYS A 919 -44.39 22.54 -30.96
N LEU A 920 -45.67 22.32 -30.70
CA LEU A 920 -46.61 23.35 -30.21
C LEU A 920 -46.91 23.23 -28.72
N ASP A 921 -46.67 22.06 -28.12
CA ASP A 921 -46.97 21.73 -26.73
C ASP A 921 -45.78 20.97 -26.13
N TYR A 922 -44.97 21.68 -25.36
CA TYR A 922 -43.77 21.20 -24.68
C TYR A 922 -43.50 22.07 -23.45
N ASP A 923 -42.78 21.52 -22.47
CA ASP A 923 -42.37 22.28 -21.27
C ASP A 923 -41.03 22.99 -21.52
N ILE A 924 -40.08 22.28 -22.13
CA ILE A 924 -38.72 22.77 -22.39
C ILE A 924 -38.33 22.40 -23.83
N MET A 925 -37.70 23.34 -24.54
CA MET A 925 -37.06 23.10 -25.84
C MET A 925 -35.57 23.40 -25.71
N LEU A 926 -34.75 22.47 -26.22
CA LEU A 926 -33.30 22.58 -26.30
C LEU A 926 -32.91 22.70 -27.76
N ASN A 927 -32.06 23.66 -28.08
CA ASN A 927 -31.37 23.73 -29.36
C ASN A 927 -29.88 23.55 -29.10
N ILE A 928 -29.34 22.40 -29.46
CA ILE A 928 -28.01 21.93 -29.10
C ILE A 928 -27.16 21.92 -30.36
N SER A 929 -26.07 22.67 -30.35
CA SER A 929 -25.05 22.62 -31.40
C SER A 929 -23.67 22.66 -30.75
N VAL A 930 -22.68 22.09 -31.42
CA VAL A 930 -21.31 22.13 -30.90
C VAL A 930 -20.71 23.54 -30.99
N LYS A 931 -21.16 24.38 -31.94
CA LYS A 931 -20.66 25.77 -32.10
C LYS A 931 -21.27 26.76 -31.10
N GLN A 932 -22.59 26.67 -30.86
CA GLN A 932 -23.33 27.64 -30.05
C GLN A 932 -23.66 27.10 -28.64
N GLY A 933 -23.27 25.85 -28.35
CA GLY A 933 -23.62 25.18 -27.11
C GLY A 933 -25.10 24.80 -27.04
N VAL A 934 -25.65 24.80 -25.83
CA VAL A 934 -27.06 24.48 -25.58
C VAL A 934 -27.84 25.76 -25.34
N VAL A 935 -28.81 26.05 -26.20
CA VAL A 935 -29.78 27.13 -25.99
C VAL A 935 -31.07 26.52 -25.43
N LEU A 936 -31.42 26.92 -24.21
CA LEU A 936 -32.60 26.42 -23.50
C LEU A 936 -33.75 27.44 -23.57
N THR A 937 -34.93 26.98 -23.97
CA THR A 937 -36.17 27.77 -23.98
C THR A 937 -37.23 27.09 -23.12
N LYS A 938 -37.75 27.79 -22.12
CA LYS A 938 -38.86 27.33 -21.28
C LYS A 938 -40.18 27.91 -21.79
N ASN A 939 -41.18 27.06 -22.03
CA ASN A 939 -42.45 27.50 -22.57
C ASN A 939 -43.37 27.98 -21.43
N ASN A 940 -43.74 29.26 -21.46
CA ASN A 940 -44.60 29.87 -20.44
C ASN A 940 -46.06 30.02 -20.89
N ASN A 941 -46.39 29.73 -22.16
CA ASN A 941 -47.72 29.98 -22.73
C ASN A 941 -48.60 28.73 -22.70
N PHE A 942 -49.82 28.90 -22.20
CA PHE A 942 -50.87 27.89 -22.19
C PHE A 942 -51.67 27.99 -23.49
N THR A 943 -51.74 26.93 -24.30
CA THR A 943 -52.68 26.87 -25.43
C THR A 943 -54.06 26.47 -24.89
N ASN A 944 -55.09 27.28 -25.14
CA ASN A 944 -56.49 27.09 -24.69
C ASN A 944 -57.16 25.76 -25.11
N THR A 945 -56.48 24.90 -25.87
CA THR A 945 -56.98 23.60 -26.32
C THR A 945 -57.10 22.56 -25.20
N ALA A 946 -56.56 22.80 -24.00
CA ALA A 946 -56.66 21.87 -22.87
C ALA A 946 -57.97 21.98 -22.04
N ILE A 947 -58.84 22.97 -22.32
CA ILE A 947 -60.09 23.18 -21.56
C ILE A 947 -61.27 22.38 -22.13
N SER A 948 -61.21 21.88 -23.37
CA SER A 948 -62.38 21.28 -24.03
C SER A 948 -62.74 19.86 -23.58
N HIS A 949 -61.99 19.23 -22.66
CA HIS A 949 -62.37 17.94 -22.05
C HIS A 949 -62.85 18.04 -20.60
N PHE A 950 -62.89 19.23 -20.01
CA PHE A 950 -63.44 19.46 -18.67
C PHE A 950 -64.77 20.23 -18.75
N ASN A 951 -65.77 19.67 -19.43
CA ASN A 951 -67.16 20.04 -19.17
C ASN A 951 -67.79 19.02 -18.21
N ASN A 952 -67.59 19.26 -16.91
CA ASN A 952 -68.71 19.45 -16.00
C ASN A 952 -68.24 19.93 -14.62
N LYS A 953 -68.65 21.16 -14.29
CA LYS A 953 -68.64 21.85 -12.99
C LYS A 953 -67.27 22.00 -12.31
N ILE A 954 -66.66 23.17 -12.48
CA ILE A 954 -66.06 23.98 -11.40
C ILE A 954 -66.01 25.43 -11.92
N ASN A 955 -66.69 26.34 -11.23
CA ASN A 955 -66.50 27.78 -11.36
C ASN A 955 -65.19 28.15 -10.66
N ILE A 956 -64.18 28.57 -11.40
CA ILE A 956 -63.06 29.35 -10.84
C ILE A 956 -62.93 30.62 -11.67
N GLY A 957 -63.05 31.75 -10.97
CA GLY A 957 -62.95 33.09 -11.52
C GLY A 957 -61.57 33.39 -12.12
N SER A 958 -61.59 34.42 -12.97
CA SER A 958 -60.48 35.02 -13.70
C SER A 958 -59.22 35.27 -12.84
N GLY A 959 -58.04 34.99 -13.41
CA GLY A 959 -56.87 35.85 -13.17
C GLY A 959 -55.53 35.22 -12.78
N SER A 960 -55.32 33.90 -12.85
CA SER A 960 -53.96 33.35 -12.78
C SER A 960 -53.64 32.52 -14.01
N VAL A 961 -52.71 33.01 -14.82
CA VAL A 961 -52.08 32.22 -15.89
C VAL A 961 -51.35 31.07 -15.19
N LEU A 962 -51.84 29.83 -15.35
CA LEU A 962 -51.14 28.62 -14.89
C LEU A 962 -49.81 28.52 -15.66
N GLN A 963 -48.70 28.95 -15.05
CA GLN A 963 -47.36 28.76 -15.60
C GLN A 963 -47.02 27.27 -15.71
N ARG A 964 -46.23 26.90 -16.72
CA ARG A 964 -45.63 25.56 -16.79
C ARG A 964 -44.51 25.47 -15.75
N ASN A 965 -44.74 24.69 -14.70
CA ASN A 965 -43.94 24.72 -13.46
C ASN A 965 -42.86 23.62 -13.39
N GLN A 966 -42.35 23.15 -14.54
CA GLN A 966 -41.21 22.24 -14.55
C GLN A 966 -39.92 23.02 -14.28
N ASP A 967 -39.19 22.68 -13.22
CA ASP A 967 -37.92 23.32 -12.92
C ASP A 967 -36.80 22.76 -13.79
N VAL A 968 -35.95 23.67 -14.26
CA VAL A 968 -34.82 23.36 -15.14
C VAL A 968 -33.69 24.35 -14.92
N LEU A 969 -32.46 23.84 -14.97
CA LEU A 969 -31.24 24.64 -14.96
C LEU A 969 -30.29 24.13 -16.04
N LEU A 970 -29.79 25.07 -16.86
CA LEU A 970 -28.71 24.83 -17.79
C LEU A 970 -27.38 25.07 -17.08
N LEU A 971 -26.52 24.07 -17.09
CA LEU A 971 -25.23 24.07 -16.41
C LEU A 971 -24.13 24.59 -17.33
N SER A 972 -23.03 25.07 -16.75
CA SER A 972 -21.91 25.68 -17.49
C SER A 972 -21.21 24.72 -18.46
N ASP A 973 -21.28 23.41 -18.20
CA ASP A 973 -20.76 22.36 -19.07
C ASP A 973 -21.75 21.95 -20.17
N GLY A 974 -22.90 22.63 -20.28
CA GLY A 974 -23.97 22.31 -21.23
C GLY A 974 -24.79 21.06 -20.87
N ALA A 975 -24.67 20.55 -19.65
CA ALA A 975 -25.63 19.59 -19.10
C ALA A 975 -26.88 20.31 -18.57
N ILE A 976 -27.96 19.56 -18.37
CA ILE A 976 -29.24 20.11 -17.92
C ILE A 976 -29.72 19.30 -16.74
N ILE A 977 -30.17 19.98 -15.68
CA ILE A 977 -30.81 19.33 -14.54
C ILE A 977 -32.28 19.71 -14.46
N LEU A 978 -33.15 18.70 -14.32
CA LEU A 978 -34.61 18.80 -14.23
C LEU A 978 -35.08 18.22 -12.91
N TRP A 979 -35.98 18.90 -12.18
CA TRP A 979 -36.52 18.39 -10.91
C TRP A 979 -37.94 18.92 -10.65
N ASN A 980 -38.56 18.53 -9.54
CA ASN A 980 -39.94 18.93 -9.20
C ASN A 980 -40.99 18.52 -10.25
N PHE A 981 -40.86 17.31 -10.81
CA PHE A 981 -41.79 16.78 -11.81
C PHE A 981 -43.26 16.73 -11.35
N SER A 982 -43.51 16.66 -10.04
CA SER A 982 -44.86 16.76 -9.46
C SER A 982 -45.57 18.06 -9.80
N ASN A 983 -44.82 19.13 -10.02
CA ASN A 983 -45.36 20.47 -10.29
C ASN A 983 -45.63 20.69 -11.77
N SER A 984 -45.18 19.80 -12.68
CA SER A 984 -45.42 19.94 -14.12
C SER A 984 -46.92 19.95 -14.44
N THR A 985 -47.27 20.69 -15.49
CA THR A 985 -48.64 20.94 -15.97
C THR A 985 -49.46 19.67 -16.21
N TYR A 986 -48.81 18.58 -16.66
CA TYR A 986 -49.47 17.31 -16.96
C TYR A 986 -49.13 16.19 -15.97
N SER A 987 -48.68 16.55 -14.76
CA SER A 987 -48.28 15.57 -13.74
C SER A 987 -49.39 14.57 -13.33
N LEU A 988 -50.65 14.90 -13.61
CA LEU A 988 -51.83 14.07 -13.33
C LEU A 988 -52.11 12.96 -14.37
N LEU A 989 -51.62 13.08 -15.61
CA LEU A 989 -51.98 12.18 -16.71
C LEU A 989 -51.24 10.83 -16.63
N ASN A 990 -49.95 10.81 -16.98
CA ASN A 990 -49.09 9.63 -16.85
C ASN A 990 -48.01 9.91 -15.80
N LYS A 991 -48.35 9.68 -14.53
CA LYS A 991 -47.41 9.83 -13.41
C LYS A 991 -46.16 8.98 -13.69
N GLY A 992 -45.00 9.65 -13.69
CA GLY A 992 -43.70 9.01 -13.80
C GLY A 992 -43.16 8.79 -15.22
N LYS A 993 -43.64 9.51 -16.25
CA LYS A 993 -43.04 9.47 -17.59
C LYS A 993 -42.59 10.84 -18.08
N LEU A 994 -41.34 10.92 -18.55
CA LEU A 994 -40.77 12.08 -19.21
C LEU A 994 -40.60 11.77 -20.70
N TYR A 995 -41.23 12.56 -21.56
CA TYR A 995 -41.22 12.37 -23.01
C TYR A 995 -40.26 13.34 -23.68
N PHE A 996 -39.54 12.83 -24.67
CA PHE A 996 -38.57 13.55 -25.49
C PHE A 996 -38.97 13.43 -26.96
N MET A 997 -38.94 14.54 -27.69
CA MET A 997 -39.10 14.58 -29.14
C MET A 997 -37.84 15.20 -29.75
N PHE A 998 -37.10 14.40 -30.50
CA PHE A 998 -35.85 14.77 -31.17
C PHE A 998 -36.09 15.08 -32.64
N MET A 999 -35.38 16.08 -33.14
CA MET A 999 -35.20 16.36 -34.57
C MET A 999 -33.89 17.10 -34.76
N TYR A 1000 -33.36 17.17 -35.97
CA TYR A 1000 -32.21 18.03 -36.27
C TYR A 1000 -32.49 18.99 -37.41
N SER A 1001 -31.81 20.14 -37.39
CA SER A 1001 -31.71 21.08 -38.49
C SER A 1001 -30.27 21.05 -39.02
N GLY A 1002 -30.09 20.82 -40.33
CA GLY A 1002 -28.78 20.65 -40.95
C GLY A 1002 -28.86 19.99 -42.33
N PRO A 1003 -27.71 19.73 -42.98
CA PRO A 1003 -27.66 19.03 -44.26
C PRO A 1003 -28.07 17.56 -44.11
N MET A 1004 -28.42 16.92 -45.23
CA MET A 1004 -28.64 15.48 -45.23
C MET A 1004 -27.34 14.73 -44.87
N PRO A 1005 -27.42 13.58 -44.18
CA PRO A 1005 -26.24 12.77 -43.88
C PRO A 1005 -25.60 12.27 -45.18
N ALA A 1006 -24.26 12.25 -45.22
CA ALA A 1006 -23.54 11.69 -46.37
C ALA A 1006 -23.93 10.21 -46.58
N LYS A 1007 -24.11 9.81 -47.85
CA LYS A 1007 -24.41 8.42 -48.21
C LYS A 1007 -23.25 7.52 -47.77
N LYS A 1008 -23.57 6.36 -47.18
CA LYS A 1008 -22.57 5.32 -46.89
C LYS A 1008 -22.60 4.29 -48.01
N LEU A 1009 -21.46 4.14 -48.69
CA LEU A 1009 -21.21 3.06 -49.65
C LEU A 1009 -20.73 1.85 -48.85
N VAL A 1010 -21.51 0.77 -48.84
CA VAL A 1010 -21.08 -0.51 -48.28
C VAL A 1010 -20.71 -1.40 -49.44
N GLN A 1011 -19.40 -1.62 -49.60
CA GLN A 1011 -18.86 -2.54 -50.58
C GLN A 1011 -19.03 -3.95 -50.02
N ASN A 1012 -19.82 -4.78 -50.71
CA ASN A 1012 -20.01 -6.15 -50.27
C ASN A 1012 -18.73 -6.96 -50.59
N PRO A 1013 -18.08 -7.57 -49.57
CA PRO A 1013 -16.77 -8.20 -49.72
C PRO A 1013 -16.76 -9.45 -50.61
N TYR A 1014 -17.93 -9.97 -51.00
CA TYR A 1014 -18.05 -11.19 -51.81
C TYR A 1014 -18.39 -10.94 -53.28
N ASN A 1015 -19.00 -9.80 -53.61
CA ASN A 1015 -19.44 -9.51 -54.97
C ASN A 1015 -19.01 -8.12 -55.49
N PHE A 1016 -18.31 -7.31 -54.67
CA PHE A 1016 -17.89 -5.95 -54.99
C PHE A 1016 -19.03 -5.01 -55.40
N ASP A 1017 -20.30 -5.40 -55.18
CA ASP A 1017 -21.44 -4.52 -55.42
C ASP A 1017 -21.44 -3.41 -54.37
N GLU A 1018 -21.54 -2.17 -54.84
CA GLU A 1018 -21.72 -1.00 -54.00
C GLU A 1018 -23.21 -0.77 -53.77
N SER A 1019 -23.67 -1.04 -52.55
CA SER A 1019 -25.02 -0.66 -52.15
C SER A 1019 -24.98 0.71 -51.44
N GLU A 1020 -25.69 1.69 -52.01
CA GLU A 1020 -25.84 3.01 -51.43
C GLU A 1020 -26.91 2.99 -50.32
N TYR A 1021 -26.52 3.31 -49.08
CA TYR A 1021 -27.45 3.56 -47.99
C TYR A 1021 -27.47 5.05 -47.61
N SER A 1022 -28.65 5.57 -47.27
CA SER A 1022 -28.74 6.88 -46.64
C SER A 1022 -28.01 6.86 -45.29
N GLY A 1023 -27.11 7.82 -45.09
CA GLY A 1023 -26.43 7.98 -43.81
C GLY A 1023 -27.39 8.38 -42.69
N LYS A 1024 -26.90 8.42 -41.46
CA LYS A 1024 -27.65 8.88 -40.28
C LYS A 1024 -26.73 9.67 -39.37
N PHE A 1025 -27.26 10.69 -38.70
CA PHE A 1025 -26.57 11.33 -37.57
C PHE A 1025 -26.93 10.59 -36.29
N ASP A 1026 -25.91 10.17 -35.57
CA ASP A 1026 -25.99 9.40 -34.34
C ASP A 1026 -25.63 10.31 -33.15
N TYR A 1027 -26.55 10.38 -32.20
CA TYR A 1027 -26.43 11.13 -30.95
C TYR A 1027 -26.55 10.17 -29.77
N GLU A 1028 -25.96 10.52 -28.63
CA GLU A 1028 -26.13 9.80 -27.37
C GLU A 1028 -26.75 10.72 -26.32
N MET A 1029 -27.87 10.30 -25.73
CA MET A 1029 -28.43 10.94 -24.55
C MET A 1029 -28.05 10.15 -23.30
N LYS A 1030 -27.26 10.75 -22.41
CA LYS A 1030 -27.03 10.22 -21.06
C LYS A 1030 -28.00 10.86 -20.09
N SER A 1031 -28.78 10.04 -19.38
CA SER A 1031 -29.81 10.48 -18.45
C SER A 1031 -29.80 9.67 -17.16
N PHE A 1032 -29.79 10.34 -16.01
CA PHE A 1032 -29.79 9.67 -14.70
C PHE A 1032 -30.33 10.55 -13.58
N CYS A 1033 -30.96 9.92 -12.59
CA CYS A 1033 -31.40 10.59 -11.37
C CYS A 1033 -30.21 10.76 -10.41
N VAL A 1034 -29.81 12.00 -10.12
CA VAL A 1034 -28.70 12.31 -9.22
C VAL A 1034 -29.18 12.40 -7.78
N GLU A 1035 -28.53 11.67 -6.87
CA GLU A 1035 -28.78 11.75 -5.44
C GLU A 1035 -27.47 11.63 -4.64
N CYS A 1036 -27.38 12.36 -3.53
CA CYS A 1036 -26.26 12.29 -2.60
C CYS A 1036 -26.48 11.17 -1.59
N ASN A 1037 -25.57 10.19 -1.55
CA ASN A 1037 -25.63 9.06 -0.64
C ASN A 1037 -24.39 9.00 0.24
N TYR A 1038 -24.55 8.38 1.40
CA TYR A 1038 -23.50 8.14 2.37
C TYR A 1038 -23.57 6.70 2.88
N TRP A 1039 -22.44 6.17 3.29
CA TRP A 1039 -22.34 4.86 3.91
C TRP A 1039 -22.65 4.97 5.40
N ASN A 1040 -23.71 4.28 5.84
CA ASN A 1040 -24.04 4.19 7.25
C ASN A 1040 -23.40 2.93 7.83
N GLU A 1041 -22.37 3.11 8.66
CA GLU A 1041 -21.63 2.00 9.29
C GLU A 1041 -22.49 1.17 10.25
N ASP A 1042 -23.38 1.82 11.02
CA ASP A 1042 -24.23 1.13 12.00
C ASP A 1042 -25.31 0.28 11.32
N ALA A 1043 -25.86 0.77 10.20
CA ALA A 1043 -26.88 0.06 9.40
C ALA A 1043 -26.29 -0.84 8.30
N ASN A 1044 -24.96 -0.79 8.10
CA ASN A 1044 -24.21 -1.53 7.08
C ASN A 1044 -24.79 -1.39 5.65
N ARG A 1045 -25.22 -0.18 5.27
CA ARG A 1045 -25.87 0.10 3.97
C ARG A 1045 -25.72 1.55 3.51
N TRP A 1046 -25.94 1.81 2.23
CA TRP A 1046 -26.01 3.17 1.69
C TRP A 1046 -27.33 3.83 2.06
N MET A 1047 -27.26 5.09 2.47
CA MET A 1047 -28.41 5.90 2.88
C MET A 1047 -28.31 7.30 2.26
N SER A 1048 -29.40 8.06 2.24
CA SER A 1048 -29.45 9.40 1.63
C SER A 1048 -30.06 10.48 2.53
N ASP A 1049 -30.51 10.12 3.73
CA ASP A 1049 -30.95 11.07 4.76
C ASP A 1049 -29.78 11.92 5.29
N GLY A 1050 -30.07 13.13 5.76
CA GLY A 1050 -29.04 14.06 6.26
C GLY A 1050 -28.13 14.67 5.18
N CYS A 1051 -28.31 14.31 3.90
CA CYS A 1051 -27.61 14.87 2.76
C CYS A 1051 -28.59 15.38 1.68
N GLN A 1052 -28.27 16.52 1.07
CA GLN A 1052 -29.06 17.11 -0.01
C GLN A 1052 -28.17 17.47 -1.20
N LEU A 1053 -28.69 17.27 -2.41
CA LEU A 1053 -27.99 17.69 -3.64
C LEU A 1053 -28.04 19.23 -3.79
N ASP A 1054 -26.88 19.85 -3.97
CA ASP A 1054 -26.73 21.24 -4.41
C ASP A 1054 -26.94 21.33 -5.92
N VAL A 1055 -28.17 21.64 -6.32
CA VAL A 1055 -28.61 21.68 -7.73
C VAL A 1055 -27.85 22.73 -8.54
N TYR A 1056 -27.50 23.87 -7.93
CA TYR A 1056 -26.93 25.01 -8.65
C TYR A 1056 -25.45 24.86 -8.96
N HIS A 1057 -24.74 24.08 -8.13
CA HIS A 1057 -23.29 23.91 -8.27
C HIS A 1057 -22.87 22.49 -8.70
N THR A 1058 -23.81 21.56 -8.84
CA THR A 1058 -23.60 20.25 -9.44
C THR A 1058 -23.42 20.37 -10.96
N ASN A 1059 -22.51 19.59 -11.54
CA ASN A 1059 -22.33 19.49 -12.99
C ASN A 1059 -22.25 18.02 -13.44
N PHE A 1060 -22.07 17.75 -14.73
CA PHE A 1060 -22.06 16.40 -15.27
C PHE A 1060 -20.89 15.55 -14.74
N LEU A 1061 -19.74 16.18 -14.49
CA LEU A 1061 -18.54 15.52 -14.01
C LEU A 1061 -18.46 15.46 -12.48
N MET A 1062 -19.22 16.30 -11.76
CA MET A 1062 -19.07 16.52 -10.32
C MET A 1062 -20.44 16.69 -9.65
N THR A 1063 -20.75 15.81 -8.69
CA THR A 1063 -21.91 15.91 -7.81
C THR A 1063 -21.54 16.71 -6.56
N LYS A 1064 -22.30 17.77 -6.24
CA LYS A 1064 -22.10 18.56 -5.02
C LYS A 1064 -23.22 18.29 -4.02
N CYS A 1065 -22.83 17.91 -2.82
CA CYS A 1065 -23.71 17.50 -1.74
C CYS A 1065 -23.57 18.43 -0.53
N ILE A 1066 -24.67 18.65 0.17
CA ILE A 1066 -24.79 19.45 1.38
C ILE A 1066 -25.20 18.47 2.49
N CYS A 1067 -24.29 18.14 3.39
CA CYS A 1067 -24.49 17.12 4.43
C CYS A 1067 -24.27 17.69 5.82
N ASN A 1068 -24.81 17.05 6.86
CA ASN A 1068 -24.64 17.45 8.25
C ASN A 1068 -23.71 16.53 9.07
N HIS A 1069 -23.01 15.61 8.42
CA HIS A 1069 -22.16 14.61 9.07
C HIS A 1069 -20.96 14.27 8.16
N LEU A 1070 -19.98 13.54 8.70
CA LEU A 1070 -18.85 13.00 7.94
C LEU A 1070 -18.80 11.48 8.02
N THR A 1071 -18.83 10.84 6.85
CA THR A 1071 -18.70 9.41 6.64
C THR A 1071 -18.03 9.20 5.27
N SER A 1072 -18.39 8.13 4.57
CA SER A 1072 -18.02 7.87 3.18
C SER A 1072 -19.19 8.20 2.25
N PHE A 1073 -18.95 9.00 1.22
CA PHE A 1073 -19.98 9.52 0.33
C PHE A 1073 -19.83 9.00 -1.10
N GLY A 1074 -20.96 8.85 -1.78
CA GLY A 1074 -21.07 8.50 -3.19
C GLY A 1074 -22.31 9.11 -3.83
N GLY A 1075 -22.23 9.48 -5.11
CA GLY A 1075 -23.37 9.88 -5.91
C GLY A 1075 -24.08 8.66 -6.51
N PHE A 1076 -25.40 8.63 -6.34
CA PHE A 1076 -26.30 7.57 -6.80
C PHE A 1076 -27.00 7.99 -8.09
N PHE A 1077 -27.10 7.04 -9.02
CA PHE A 1077 -27.59 7.18 -10.38
C PHE A 1077 -28.42 5.97 -10.76
N VAL A 1078 -29.73 6.17 -10.93
CA VAL A 1078 -30.61 5.14 -11.50
C VAL A 1078 -30.93 5.52 -12.92
N VAL A 1079 -30.66 4.60 -13.86
CA VAL A 1079 -31.11 4.74 -15.24
C VAL A 1079 -32.63 4.48 -15.29
N PRO A 1080 -33.42 5.38 -15.87
CA PRO A 1080 -34.83 5.13 -16.16
C PRO A 1080 -34.99 3.86 -16.99
N ASN A 1081 -35.60 2.80 -16.45
CA ASN A 1081 -35.71 1.53 -17.15
C ASN A 1081 -36.57 1.68 -18.43
N PRO A 1082 -36.03 1.48 -19.65
CA PRO A 1082 -36.84 1.50 -20.86
C PRO A 1082 -37.55 0.15 -20.98
N LEU A 1083 -38.87 0.14 -20.79
CA LEU A 1083 -39.66 -1.03 -21.13
C LEU A 1083 -39.69 -1.15 -22.66
N PRO A 1084 -39.19 -2.25 -23.26
CA PRO A 1084 -39.27 -2.41 -24.70
C PRO A 1084 -40.75 -2.49 -25.11
N THR A 1085 -41.20 -1.50 -25.87
CA THR A 1085 -42.51 -1.57 -26.51
C THR A 1085 -42.55 -2.75 -27.47
N LEU A 1086 -43.61 -3.57 -27.40
CA LEU A 1086 -43.77 -4.75 -28.24
C LEU A 1086 -43.68 -4.34 -29.72
N SER A 1087 -42.63 -4.77 -30.41
CA SER A 1087 -42.45 -4.52 -31.85
C SER A 1087 -42.72 -5.80 -32.64
N ILE A 1088 -43.51 -5.67 -33.71
CA ILE A 1088 -43.86 -6.75 -34.64
C ILE A 1088 -42.59 -7.40 -35.24
N SER A 1089 -41.45 -6.69 -35.31
CA SER A 1089 -40.19 -7.25 -35.82
C SER A 1089 -39.53 -8.25 -34.85
N LYS A 1090 -39.66 -8.06 -33.54
CA LYS A 1090 -39.19 -9.03 -32.53
C LYS A 1090 -40.08 -10.28 -32.51
N LEU A 1091 -41.38 -10.12 -32.78
CA LEU A 1091 -42.32 -11.24 -32.96
C LEU A 1091 -41.91 -12.13 -34.16
N LYS A 1092 -41.43 -11.53 -35.26
CA LYS A 1092 -40.88 -12.27 -36.42
C LYS A 1092 -39.63 -13.10 -36.09
N ARG A 1093 -38.72 -12.59 -35.25
CA ARG A 1093 -37.51 -13.34 -34.81
C ARG A 1093 -37.84 -14.50 -33.88
N GLY A 1094 -38.84 -14.35 -33.01
CA GLY A 1094 -39.26 -15.36 -32.04
C GLY A 1094 -40.42 -16.25 -32.49
N TYR A 1095 -40.81 -16.22 -33.77
CA TYR A 1095 -42.05 -16.84 -34.24
C TYR A 1095 -42.07 -18.36 -33.97
N VAL A 1096 -40.91 -19.03 -34.03
CA VAL A 1096 -40.77 -20.46 -33.72
C VAL A 1096 -41.22 -20.75 -32.29
N LEU A 1097 -40.79 -19.94 -31.33
CA LEU A 1097 -41.11 -20.10 -29.91
C LEU A 1097 -42.61 -19.84 -29.64
N LEU A 1098 -43.16 -18.83 -30.32
CA LEU A 1098 -44.60 -18.52 -30.26
C LEU A 1098 -45.44 -19.66 -30.87
N VAL A 1099 -45.04 -20.20 -32.01
CA VAL A 1099 -45.69 -21.36 -32.64
C VAL A 1099 -45.61 -22.60 -31.74
N THR A 1100 -44.47 -22.88 -31.13
CA THR A 1100 -44.35 -24.01 -30.18
C THR A 1100 -45.28 -23.85 -28.97
N VAL A 1101 -45.38 -22.65 -28.39
CA VAL A 1101 -46.28 -22.39 -27.26
C VAL A 1101 -47.75 -22.55 -27.69
N VAL A 1102 -48.12 -22.03 -28.86
CA VAL A 1102 -49.47 -22.19 -29.42
C VAL A 1102 -49.80 -23.66 -29.65
N ILE A 1103 -48.87 -24.44 -30.22
CA ILE A 1103 -49.05 -25.89 -30.42
C ILE A 1103 -49.23 -26.60 -29.09
N VAL A 1104 -48.41 -26.31 -28.08
CA VAL A 1104 -48.54 -26.91 -26.75
C VAL A 1104 -49.88 -26.57 -26.10
N ILE A 1105 -50.33 -25.31 -26.20
CA ILE A 1105 -51.64 -24.88 -25.68
C ILE A 1105 -52.77 -25.56 -26.46
N SER A 1106 -52.67 -25.69 -27.78
CA SER A 1106 -53.66 -26.40 -28.60
C SER A 1106 -53.73 -27.89 -28.27
N LEU A 1107 -52.58 -28.56 -28.09
CA LEU A 1107 -52.53 -29.95 -27.65
C LEU A 1107 -53.09 -30.13 -26.24
N TRP A 1108 -52.83 -29.19 -25.34
CA TRP A 1108 -53.41 -29.19 -24.00
C TRP A 1108 -54.93 -29.02 -24.05
N LEU A 1109 -55.46 -28.06 -24.82
CA LEU A 1109 -56.90 -27.87 -25.02
C LEU A 1109 -57.58 -29.08 -25.68
N LEU A 1110 -56.92 -29.71 -26.67
CA LEU A 1110 -57.40 -30.93 -27.32
C LEU A 1110 -57.45 -32.10 -26.34
N GLY A 1111 -56.39 -32.26 -25.53
CA GLY A 1111 -56.34 -33.21 -24.43
C GLY A 1111 -57.48 -32.98 -23.44
N LEU A 1112 -57.73 -31.71 -23.06
CA LEU A 1112 -58.80 -31.32 -22.17
C LEU A 1112 -60.19 -31.67 -22.73
N LEU A 1113 -60.41 -31.52 -24.04
CA LEU A 1113 -61.65 -31.94 -24.70
C LEU A 1113 -61.83 -33.46 -24.70
N ILE A 1114 -60.75 -34.22 -24.94
CA ILE A 1114 -60.78 -35.69 -24.92
C ILE A 1114 -61.04 -36.19 -23.51
N THR A 1115 -60.32 -35.68 -22.50
CA THR A 1115 -60.51 -36.07 -21.11
C THR A 1115 -61.90 -35.73 -20.61
N ARG A 1116 -62.46 -34.55 -20.95
CA ARG A 1116 -63.86 -34.22 -20.63
C ARG A 1116 -64.88 -35.14 -21.29
N ARG A 1117 -64.59 -35.62 -22.50
CA ARG A 1117 -65.44 -36.61 -23.19
C ARG A 1117 -65.37 -37.98 -22.51
N MET A 1118 -64.17 -38.39 -22.09
CA MET A 1118 -63.96 -39.65 -21.37
C MET A 1118 -64.59 -39.61 -19.97
N ASP A 1119 -64.44 -38.52 -19.22
CA ASP A 1119 -65.10 -38.30 -17.92
C ASP A 1119 -66.64 -38.35 -18.03
N ARG A 1120 -67.21 -37.71 -19.06
CA ARG A 1120 -68.66 -37.80 -19.32
C ARG A 1120 -69.12 -39.21 -19.68
N GLN A 1121 -68.27 -40.02 -20.31
CA GLN A 1121 -68.57 -41.42 -20.61
C GLN A 1121 -68.39 -42.32 -19.37
N ASP A 1122 -67.52 -41.96 -18.42
CA ASP A 1122 -67.27 -42.76 -17.22
C ASP A 1122 -68.43 -42.66 -16.20
N ILE A 1123 -69.09 -41.50 -16.12
CA ILE A 1123 -70.33 -41.31 -15.34
C ILE A 1123 -71.46 -42.26 -15.80
N SER A 1124 -71.44 -42.71 -17.07
CA SER A 1124 -72.43 -43.68 -17.59
C SER A 1124 -72.10 -45.14 -17.28
N LYS A 1125 -70.90 -45.43 -16.76
CA LYS A 1125 -70.44 -46.79 -16.41
C LYS A 1125 -70.61 -47.14 -14.93
N THR A 1126 -70.88 -46.15 -14.08
CA THR A 1126 -71.31 -46.37 -12.69
C THR A 1126 -72.81 -46.61 -12.66
N GLY A 1127 -73.22 -47.86 -12.90
CA GLY A 1127 -74.59 -48.33 -12.72
C GLY A 1127 -74.71 -49.17 -11.44
N VAL A 1128 -75.80 -48.98 -10.70
CA VAL A 1128 -76.20 -49.92 -9.64
C VAL A 1128 -76.86 -51.10 -10.34
N CYS A 1129 -76.29 -52.30 -10.22
CA CYS A 1129 -76.87 -53.51 -10.78
C CYS A 1129 -77.61 -54.26 -9.67
N PRO A 1130 -78.96 -54.24 -9.62
CA PRO A 1130 -79.69 -55.04 -8.66
C PRO A 1130 -79.49 -56.52 -9.01
N LEU A 1131 -79.07 -57.31 -8.03
CA LEU A 1131 -79.04 -58.76 -8.18
C LEU A 1131 -80.49 -59.27 -8.23
N SER A 1132 -80.74 -60.31 -9.03
CA SER A 1132 -82.10 -60.84 -9.28
C SER A 1132 -82.82 -61.38 -8.04
N ASP A 1133 -82.09 -61.59 -6.95
CA ASP A 1133 -82.52 -62.06 -5.63
C ASP A 1133 -82.70 -60.94 -4.59
N ASN A 1134 -82.39 -59.69 -4.93
CA ASN A 1134 -82.51 -58.55 -4.03
C ASN A 1134 -83.99 -58.25 -3.72
N ARG A 1135 -84.40 -58.34 -2.46
CA ARG A 1135 -85.77 -58.03 -2.01
C ARG A 1135 -85.91 -56.53 -1.78
N ALA A 1136 -87.14 -56.01 -1.84
CA ALA A 1136 -87.42 -54.59 -1.63
C ALA A 1136 -87.05 -54.09 -0.20
N GLU A 1137 -86.79 -55.01 0.72
CA GLU A 1137 -86.44 -54.75 2.13
C GLU A 1137 -84.91 -54.68 2.35
N ASP A 1138 -84.11 -55.07 1.36
CA ASP A 1138 -82.65 -55.12 1.47
C ASP A 1138 -82.06 -53.70 1.36
N THR A 1139 -81.36 -53.25 2.41
CA THR A 1139 -80.85 -51.86 2.55
C THR A 1139 -79.34 -51.72 2.42
N TYR A 1140 -78.62 -52.83 2.23
CA TYR A 1140 -77.16 -52.85 2.15
C TYR A 1140 -76.69 -52.71 0.69
N LEU A 1141 -75.73 -51.82 0.46
CA LEU A 1141 -75.11 -51.60 -0.85
C LEU A 1141 -73.70 -52.21 -0.85
N TYR A 1142 -73.42 -53.10 -1.81
CA TYR A 1142 -72.09 -53.66 -2.00
C TYR A 1142 -71.38 -52.99 -3.17
N GLN A 1143 -70.19 -52.45 -2.92
CA GLN A 1143 -69.30 -51.98 -3.99
C GLN A 1143 -68.31 -53.08 -4.34
N ILE A 1144 -68.46 -53.68 -5.52
CA ILE A 1144 -67.56 -54.73 -6.01
C ILE A 1144 -66.58 -54.10 -7.00
N ILE A 1145 -65.28 -54.18 -6.70
CA ILE A 1145 -64.20 -53.70 -7.59
C ILE A 1145 -63.37 -54.90 -8.03
N VAL A 1146 -63.31 -55.14 -9.34
CA VAL A 1146 -62.52 -56.23 -9.93
C VAL A 1146 -61.28 -55.66 -10.61
N ASN A 1147 -60.12 -55.89 -10.01
CA ASN A 1147 -58.85 -55.38 -10.53
C ASN A 1147 -58.06 -56.53 -11.19
N THR A 1148 -57.85 -56.45 -12.50
CA THR A 1148 -57.23 -57.55 -13.30
C THR A 1148 -55.74 -57.33 -13.59
N GLY A 1149 -55.17 -56.21 -13.14
CA GLY A 1149 -53.73 -55.90 -13.15
C GLY A 1149 -53.44 -54.47 -13.60
N THR A 1150 -52.27 -53.92 -13.26
CA THR A 1150 -51.91 -52.50 -13.51
C THR A 1150 -51.15 -52.24 -14.82
N ARG A 1151 -50.92 -53.26 -15.65
CA ARG A 1151 -50.28 -53.13 -16.98
C ARG A 1151 -51.29 -52.93 -18.11
N ARG A 1152 -50.89 -52.21 -19.16
CA ARG A 1152 -51.69 -52.04 -20.40
C ARG A 1152 -52.05 -53.42 -20.98
N ASN A 1153 -53.33 -53.64 -21.26
CA ASN A 1153 -53.94 -54.92 -21.73
C ASN A 1153 -54.00 -56.08 -20.71
N ALA A 1154 -53.89 -55.83 -19.40
CA ALA A 1154 -54.08 -56.85 -18.36
C ALA A 1154 -55.56 -57.21 -18.08
N GLY A 1155 -56.43 -57.19 -19.09
CA GLY A 1155 -57.83 -57.63 -18.94
C GLY A 1155 -57.93 -59.15 -18.85
N THR A 1156 -58.89 -59.67 -18.08
CA THR A 1156 -59.20 -61.11 -18.03
C THR A 1156 -60.30 -61.48 -19.04
N LYS A 1157 -60.21 -62.66 -19.64
CA LYS A 1157 -61.30 -63.28 -20.42
C LYS A 1157 -62.11 -64.31 -19.62
N SER A 1158 -61.73 -64.55 -18.36
CA SER A 1158 -62.44 -65.49 -17.49
C SER A 1158 -63.77 -64.91 -17.04
N ASN A 1159 -64.81 -65.73 -17.00
CA ASN A 1159 -66.06 -65.37 -16.35
C ASN A 1159 -65.84 -65.34 -14.83
N ILE A 1160 -66.06 -64.18 -14.21
CA ILE A 1160 -65.94 -64.01 -12.76
C ILE A 1160 -67.34 -63.94 -12.19
N PHE A 1161 -67.64 -64.83 -11.24
CA PHE A 1161 -68.90 -64.85 -10.51
C PHE A 1161 -68.64 -64.46 -9.07
N PHE A 1162 -69.49 -63.58 -8.52
CA PHE A 1162 -69.49 -63.21 -7.12
C PHE A 1162 -70.78 -63.74 -6.50
N THR A 1163 -70.66 -64.50 -5.41
CA THR A 1163 -71.80 -64.85 -4.57
C THR A 1163 -71.70 -63.98 -3.33
N VAL A 1164 -72.63 -63.03 -3.20
CA VAL A 1164 -72.74 -62.17 -2.02
C VAL A 1164 -73.85 -62.79 -1.18
N ALA A 1165 -73.52 -63.27 0.02
CA ALA A 1165 -74.45 -63.97 0.91
C ALA A 1165 -75.08 -63.03 1.94
#